data_AF-A0A815TXD8-F1
#
_entry.id   AF-A0A815TXD8-F1
#
_cell.length_a   1.000
_cell.length_b   1.000
_cell.length_c   1.000
_cell.angle_alpha   90.00
_cell.angle_beta   90.00
_cell.angle_gamma   90.00
#
_symmetry.space_group_name_H-M   'P 1'
#
loop_
_entity.id
_entity.type
_entity.pdbx_description
1 polymer ?
#
loop_
_entity_poly.entity_id
_entity_poly.type
_entity_poly.pdbx_seq_one_letter_code
_entity_poly.pdbx_strand_id
1 'polypeptide(L)'
;MKSVVIVHQILFEYAKNFNFFPSIPPSTDEHELRNQRISTRLFLVLLSASLIILLIYNSLITVTITKTIQTPSLKQYEKLYETYSKTLTCPCKKMSIDYKDIVQINFTLHQVCDSDFISEKWIKYLAHSFNQNSLIFNDFRSLSLSIFQTLNLLCEQTNKIIVDNLKQSDLSQYISTIVTSSDLFKSLIETFAKQLKSTITYNFLLMLGLIRTTTVANGLHSALNTNYRFFKGSNLLAMQNEPYNYSNCLCSLSSTCFIQSSIPYSHKAPPFIVPGVYQGCYVIDGLFRSTLECFYDQSCIDKVQFYAVSTITFRAQAMYPLTKSRFLINSTMGEIIEELMIEEWNWTPKYEYYYNECQPIECKYSYETEGGIVYIVTATIGVIGGLFTALKIAVPFCVNVIIRKRRLETERSGFSICEQVFVLFRKIKIFLTTFNFFPSIPPSTDEHELRNQRISTRLFLVLLSASLIILLIYNSLITVTITKTIQTPSLKKYEELYETYSKTLTCPCEKMSIDYMDIVQINFTLHQVCDSDSNANAWYIYLSKGLYTGSISLIDFREAGKHIFEALSWWCQSADKIIKISLKDFKLNQYISTVVSSSDLFKSQIETFVKQFKSTTAYNFLVLLSLMRITNMANGLDSTPI
;
A
#
# COMPACT_ATOMS: atom_id res chain seq x y z
N MET A 1 -61.85 -52.30 0.06
CA MET A 1 -61.87 -51.87 -1.36
C MET A 1 -63.17 -51.19 -1.80
N LYS A 2 -64.38 -51.73 -1.50
CA LYS A 2 -65.66 -51.10 -1.88
C LYS A 2 -65.87 -49.67 -1.34
N SER A 3 -65.42 -49.36 -0.12
CA SER A 3 -65.56 -48.00 0.45
C SER A 3 -64.70 -46.94 -0.25
N VAL A 4 -63.56 -47.30 -0.83
CA VAL A 4 -62.69 -46.35 -1.56
C VAL A 4 -63.29 -46.00 -2.92
N VAL A 5 -63.91 -46.98 -3.59
CA VAL A 5 -64.59 -46.78 -4.88
C VAL A 5 -65.83 -45.89 -4.72
N ILE A 6 -66.60 -46.09 -3.65
CA ILE A 6 -67.78 -45.26 -3.35
C ILE A 6 -67.38 -43.82 -3.03
N VAL A 7 -66.34 -43.61 -2.22
CA VAL A 7 -65.83 -42.25 -1.91
C VAL A 7 -65.29 -41.59 -3.17
N HIS A 8 -64.61 -42.32 -4.05
CA HIS A 8 -64.12 -41.79 -5.32
C HIS A 8 -65.25 -41.39 -6.27
N GLN A 9 -66.31 -42.20 -6.38
CA GLN A 9 -67.49 -41.87 -7.17
C GLN A 9 -68.26 -40.66 -6.63
N ILE A 10 -68.42 -40.56 -5.30
CA ILE A 10 -69.06 -39.41 -4.64
C ILE A 10 -68.23 -38.15 -4.88
N LEU A 11 -66.91 -38.20 -4.70
CA LEU A 11 -66.02 -37.07 -4.96
C LEU A 11 -66.00 -36.66 -6.44
N PHE A 12 -66.08 -37.63 -7.35
CA PHE A 12 -66.11 -37.36 -8.79
C PHE A 12 -67.44 -36.71 -9.22
N GLU A 13 -68.58 -37.20 -8.73
CA GLU A 13 -69.90 -36.57 -8.95
C GLU A 13 -69.96 -35.16 -8.32
N TYR A 14 -69.42 -35.01 -7.12
CA TYR A 14 -69.35 -33.71 -6.44
C TYR A 14 -68.47 -32.72 -7.22
N ALA A 15 -67.29 -33.14 -7.69
CA ALA A 15 -66.38 -32.32 -8.51
C ALA A 15 -66.97 -31.98 -9.89
N LYS A 16 -67.74 -32.90 -10.49
CA LYS A 16 -68.39 -32.70 -11.79
C LYS A 16 -69.51 -31.66 -11.72
N ASN A 17 -70.24 -31.63 -10.61
CA ASN A 17 -71.35 -30.70 -10.35
C ASN A 17 -70.95 -29.48 -9.52
N PHE A 18 -69.68 -29.38 -9.11
CA PHE A 18 -69.17 -28.28 -8.31
C PHE A 18 -69.30 -26.97 -9.06
N ASN A 19 -69.96 -26.02 -8.39
CA ASN A 19 -70.22 -24.69 -8.94
C ASN A 19 -69.87 -23.65 -7.88
N PHE A 20 -68.74 -22.99 -8.08
CA PHE A 20 -68.22 -21.93 -7.22
C PHE A 20 -68.89 -20.57 -7.50
N PHE A 21 -69.62 -20.45 -8.61
CA PHE A 21 -70.34 -19.23 -9.02
C PHE A 21 -71.84 -19.52 -9.26
N PRO A 22 -72.59 -20.04 -8.27
CA PRO A 22 -74.01 -20.32 -8.45
C PRO A 22 -74.82 -19.02 -8.56
N SER A 23 -75.86 -19.01 -9.39
CA SER A 23 -76.87 -17.95 -9.37
C SER A 23 -77.83 -18.14 -8.20
N ILE A 24 -78.38 -17.02 -7.71
CA ILE A 24 -79.28 -17.00 -6.55
C ILE A 24 -80.55 -16.23 -6.96
N PRO A 25 -81.73 -16.87 -7.01
CA PRO A 25 -81.98 -18.30 -6.76
C PRO A 25 -81.35 -19.22 -7.82
N PRO A 26 -81.16 -20.53 -7.53
CA PRO A 26 -80.54 -21.47 -8.46
C PRO A 26 -81.28 -21.49 -9.79
N SER A 27 -80.58 -21.14 -10.86
CA SER A 27 -81.18 -21.12 -12.19
C SER A 27 -81.52 -22.53 -12.66
N THR A 28 -82.71 -22.70 -13.23
CA THR A 28 -83.12 -23.89 -13.96
C THR A 28 -82.72 -23.83 -15.44
N ASP A 29 -82.17 -22.70 -15.90
CA ASP A 29 -81.67 -22.54 -17.27
C ASP A 29 -80.35 -23.31 -17.44
N GLU A 30 -80.38 -24.32 -18.31
CA GLU A 30 -79.25 -25.18 -18.61
C GLU A 30 -78.06 -24.39 -19.18
N HIS A 31 -78.32 -23.28 -19.90
CA HIS A 31 -77.26 -22.41 -20.41
C HIS A 31 -76.55 -21.65 -19.29
N GLU A 32 -77.30 -21.18 -18.30
CA GLU A 32 -76.75 -20.45 -17.16
C GLU A 32 -75.93 -21.38 -16.27
N LEU A 33 -76.46 -22.57 -15.95
CA LEU A 33 -75.75 -23.61 -15.20
C LEU A 33 -74.44 -24.04 -15.90
N ARG A 34 -74.46 -24.13 -17.24
CA ARG A 34 -73.26 -24.43 -18.03
C ARG A 34 -72.19 -23.33 -17.90
N ASN A 35 -72.59 -22.06 -17.95
CA ASN A 35 -71.66 -20.93 -17.82
C ASN A 35 -71.04 -20.84 -16.41
N GLN A 36 -71.82 -21.15 -15.38
CA GLN A 36 -71.35 -21.17 -14.00
C GLN A 36 -70.34 -22.31 -13.76
N ARG A 37 -70.59 -23.50 -14.31
CA ARG A 37 -69.63 -24.63 -14.30
C ARG A 37 -68.36 -24.31 -15.07
N ILE A 38 -68.45 -23.66 -16.24
CA ILE A 38 -67.27 -23.22 -17.02
C ILE A 38 -66.45 -22.18 -16.25
N SER A 39 -67.12 -21.19 -15.63
CA SER A 39 -66.47 -20.18 -14.78
C SER A 39 -65.74 -20.82 -13.60
N THR A 40 -66.37 -21.81 -12.96
CA THR A 40 -65.79 -22.57 -11.85
C THR A 40 -64.53 -23.33 -12.28
N ARG A 41 -64.58 -24.04 -13.42
CA ARG A 41 -63.43 -24.79 -13.94
C ARG A 41 -62.28 -23.86 -14.35
N LEU A 42 -62.59 -22.76 -15.04
CA LEU A 42 -61.60 -21.77 -15.45
C LEU A 42 -60.94 -21.10 -14.23
N PHE A 43 -61.71 -20.77 -13.20
CA PHE A 43 -61.19 -20.25 -11.94
C PHE A 43 -60.21 -21.21 -11.28
N LEU A 44 -60.57 -22.50 -11.15
CA LEU A 44 -59.71 -23.50 -10.51
C LEU A 44 -58.42 -23.76 -11.31
N VAL A 45 -58.49 -23.79 -12.65
CA VAL A 45 -57.32 -23.95 -13.53
C VAL A 45 -56.40 -22.72 -13.44
N LEU A 46 -56.95 -21.51 -13.50
CA LEU A 46 -56.15 -20.29 -13.41
C LEU A 46 -55.54 -20.11 -12.01
N LEU A 47 -56.28 -20.45 -10.95
CA LEU A 47 -55.78 -20.40 -9.58
C LEU A 47 -54.62 -21.39 -9.39
N SER A 48 -54.80 -22.65 -9.80
CA SER A 48 -53.75 -23.67 -9.69
C SER A 48 -52.51 -23.32 -10.53
N ALA A 49 -52.68 -22.90 -11.79
CA ALA A 49 -51.57 -22.47 -12.63
C ALA A 49 -50.80 -21.28 -12.04
N SER A 50 -51.52 -20.27 -11.51
CA SER A 50 -50.91 -19.09 -10.90
C SER A 50 -50.14 -19.43 -9.62
N LEU A 51 -50.65 -20.35 -8.80
CA LEU A 51 -49.95 -20.82 -7.60
C LEU A 51 -48.70 -21.62 -7.94
N ILE A 52 -48.75 -22.46 -8.97
CA ILE A 52 -47.57 -23.21 -9.45
C ILE A 52 -46.49 -22.26 -9.96
N ILE A 53 -46.86 -21.27 -10.78
CA ILE A 53 -45.94 -20.26 -11.30
C ILE A 53 -45.30 -19.47 -10.15
N LEU A 54 -46.10 -19.04 -9.16
CA LEU A 54 -45.61 -18.30 -8.00
C LEU A 54 -44.64 -19.13 -7.14
N LEU A 55 -44.94 -20.42 -6.94
CA LEU A 55 -44.06 -21.33 -6.20
C LEU A 55 -42.73 -21.55 -6.93
N ILE A 56 -42.78 -21.80 -8.25
CA ILE A 56 -41.57 -21.98 -9.08
C ILE A 56 -40.73 -20.69 -9.05
N TYR A 57 -41.35 -19.54 -9.27
CA TYR A 57 -40.66 -18.25 -9.25
C TYR A 57 -39.98 -17.97 -7.90
N ASN A 58 -40.71 -18.16 -6.79
CA ASN A 58 -40.17 -17.94 -5.45
C ASN A 58 -39.08 -18.97 -5.08
N SER A 59 -39.13 -20.19 -5.63
CA SER A 59 -38.10 -21.21 -5.41
C SER A 59 -36.80 -20.94 -6.17
N LEU A 60 -36.86 -20.19 -7.27
CA LEU A 60 -35.69 -19.87 -8.11
C LEU A 60 -34.99 -18.57 -7.70
N ILE A 61 -35.56 -17.81 -6.77
CA ILE A 61 -34.94 -16.59 -6.25
C ILE A 61 -33.82 -16.94 -5.26
N THR A 62 -32.61 -16.50 -5.60
CA THR A 62 -31.47 -16.47 -4.68
C THR A 62 -31.51 -15.21 -3.82
N VAL A 63 -31.28 -15.39 -2.52
CA VAL A 63 -31.22 -14.29 -1.56
C VAL A 63 -29.79 -14.16 -1.06
N THR A 64 -29.25 -12.95 -1.09
CA THR A 64 -27.96 -12.64 -0.48
C THR A 64 -28.14 -12.43 1.02
N ILE A 65 -27.49 -13.24 1.84
CA ILE A 65 -27.48 -13.08 3.29
C ILE A 65 -26.13 -12.48 3.70
N THR A 66 -26.19 -11.40 4.47
CA THR A 66 -25.00 -10.80 5.10
C THR A 66 -24.95 -11.20 6.56
N LYS A 67 -23.85 -11.83 6.97
CA LYS A 67 -23.58 -12.15 8.37
C LYS A 67 -22.56 -11.17 8.93
N THR A 68 -22.78 -10.77 10.18
CA THR A 68 -21.90 -9.87 10.92
C THR A 68 -21.36 -10.59 12.15
N ILE A 69 -20.05 -10.51 12.36
CA ILE A 69 -19.36 -11.06 13.53
C ILE A 69 -18.66 -9.91 14.24
N GLN A 70 -18.93 -9.75 15.52
CA GLN A 70 -18.32 -8.70 16.34
C GLN A 70 -16.95 -9.16 16.83
N THR A 71 -15.96 -8.25 16.80
CA THR A 71 -14.60 -8.43 17.32
C THR A 71 -14.01 -9.83 17.06
N PRO A 72 -13.79 -10.21 15.79
CA PRO A 72 -13.30 -11.54 15.46
C PRO A 72 -11.87 -11.74 15.92
N SER A 73 -11.56 -12.97 16.34
CA SER A 73 -10.17 -13.41 16.56
C SER A 73 -9.46 -13.66 15.22
N LEU A 74 -8.13 -13.62 15.22
CA LEU A 74 -7.30 -13.90 14.03
C LEU A 74 -7.70 -15.22 13.35
N LYS A 75 -7.81 -16.31 14.11
CA LYS A 75 -8.22 -17.63 13.59
C LYS A 75 -9.61 -17.61 12.95
N GLN A 76 -10.54 -16.82 13.50
CA GLN A 76 -11.88 -16.68 12.91
C GLN A 76 -11.81 -15.90 11.61
N TYR A 77 -11.03 -14.82 11.56
CA TYR A 77 -10.82 -14.06 10.34
C TYR A 77 -10.19 -14.91 9.24
N GLU A 78 -9.12 -15.65 9.54
CA GLU A 78 -8.43 -16.51 8.57
C GLU A 78 -9.40 -17.53 7.95
N LYS A 79 -10.18 -18.22 8.78
CA LYS A 79 -11.20 -19.18 8.32
C LYS A 79 -12.27 -18.52 7.44
N LEU A 80 -12.71 -17.32 7.79
CA LEU A 80 -13.69 -16.57 7.00
C LEU A 80 -13.09 -16.09 5.67
N TYR A 81 -11.82 -15.67 5.69
CA TYR A 81 -11.13 -15.18 4.51
C TYR A 81 -10.91 -16.30 3.50
N GLU A 82 -10.55 -17.50 3.95
CA GLU A 82 -10.43 -18.70 3.09
C GLU A 82 -11.73 -19.00 2.32
N THR A 83 -12.89 -18.77 2.94
CA THR A 83 -14.19 -19.13 2.35
C THR A 83 -14.86 -17.97 1.60
N TYR A 84 -14.71 -16.74 2.10
CA TYR A 84 -15.49 -15.57 1.70
C TYR A 84 -14.63 -14.34 1.35
N SER A 85 -13.35 -14.54 0.98
CA SER A 85 -12.40 -13.45 0.66
C SER A 85 -12.97 -12.31 -0.20
N LYS A 86 -13.83 -12.61 -1.18
CA LYS A 86 -14.41 -11.61 -2.10
C LYS A 86 -15.41 -10.65 -1.44
N THR A 87 -16.12 -11.09 -0.41
CA THR A 87 -17.19 -10.30 0.24
C THR A 87 -16.88 -9.99 1.71
N LEU A 88 -15.83 -10.59 2.27
CA LEU A 88 -15.40 -10.36 3.64
C LEU A 88 -14.79 -8.96 3.79
N THR A 89 -15.39 -8.16 4.65
CA THR A 89 -14.91 -6.81 4.99
C THR A 89 -14.81 -6.69 6.50
N CYS A 90 -13.64 -6.29 6.98
CA CYS A 90 -13.35 -6.17 8.41
C CYS A 90 -12.70 -4.81 8.70
N PRO A 91 -13.47 -3.76 9.01
CA PRO A 91 -12.89 -2.45 9.35
C PRO A 91 -11.98 -2.52 10.59
N CYS A 92 -10.78 -1.95 10.47
CA CYS A 92 -9.86 -1.79 11.58
C CYS A 92 -10.34 -0.67 12.52
N LYS A 93 -10.18 -0.86 13.83
CA LYS A 93 -10.36 0.21 14.82
C LYS A 93 -9.19 1.19 14.79
N LYS A 94 -7.97 0.69 14.61
CA LYS A 94 -6.76 1.50 14.43
C LYS A 94 -6.30 1.36 12.98
N MET A 95 -6.38 2.47 12.23
CA MET A 95 -6.07 2.48 10.79
C MET A 95 -4.60 2.76 10.47
N SER A 96 -3.84 3.26 11.45
CA SER A 96 -2.45 3.66 11.27
C SER A 96 -1.58 2.99 12.32
N ILE A 97 -0.58 2.22 11.90
CA ILE A 97 0.26 1.37 12.76
C ILE A 97 1.73 1.66 12.43
N ASP A 98 2.57 1.87 13.44
CA ASP A 98 3.99 2.17 13.24
C ASP A 98 4.71 0.94 12.67
N TYR A 99 5.61 1.14 11.69
CA TYR A 99 6.34 0.02 11.07
C TYR A 99 7.17 -0.79 12.09
N LYS A 100 7.74 -0.13 13.11
CA LYS A 100 8.53 -0.78 14.17
C LYS A 100 7.80 -1.94 14.87
N ASP A 101 6.47 -1.87 14.93
CA ASP A 101 5.63 -2.84 15.63
C ASP A 101 5.32 -4.06 14.74
N ILE A 102 5.36 -3.89 13.41
CA ILE A 102 4.87 -4.85 12.44
C ILE A 102 5.94 -5.43 11.50
N VAL A 103 7.14 -4.84 11.48
CA VAL A 103 8.32 -5.39 10.79
C VAL A 103 9.53 -5.35 11.71
N GLN A 104 10.35 -6.38 11.66
CA GLN A 104 11.70 -6.37 12.24
C GLN A 104 12.72 -6.51 11.13
N ILE A 105 13.72 -5.62 11.10
CA ILE A 105 14.83 -5.67 10.14
C ILE A 105 16.12 -5.83 10.93
N ASN A 106 16.89 -6.86 10.61
CA ASN A 106 18.22 -7.12 11.16
C ASN A 106 19.24 -7.14 10.02
N PHE A 107 20.44 -6.62 10.29
CA PHE A 107 21.53 -6.64 9.32
C PHE A 107 22.86 -6.98 10.00
N THR A 108 23.79 -7.49 9.21
CA THR A 108 25.19 -7.69 9.61
C THR A 108 26.10 -7.04 8.59
N LEU A 109 27.16 -6.39 9.06
CA LEU A 109 28.18 -5.82 8.19
C LEU A 109 29.20 -6.89 7.80
N HIS A 110 29.97 -6.58 6.76
CA HIS A 110 31.08 -7.37 6.27
C HIS A 110 32.11 -7.55 7.38
N GLN A 111 32.66 -8.75 7.49
CA GLN A 111 33.60 -9.15 8.55
C GLN A 111 34.80 -8.21 8.74
N VAL A 112 35.17 -7.46 7.69
CA VAL A 112 36.22 -6.43 7.77
C VAL A 112 35.90 -5.36 8.81
N CYS A 113 34.61 -5.07 9.01
CA CYS A 113 34.08 -4.12 9.99
C CYS A 113 34.07 -4.63 11.43
N ASP A 114 34.39 -5.90 11.66
CA ASP A 114 34.57 -6.49 12.99
C ASP A 114 35.99 -7.06 13.16
N SER A 115 36.88 -6.78 12.20
CA SER A 115 38.25 -7.32 12.18
C SER A 115 39.23 -6.49 13.00
N ASP A 116 40.36 -7.11 13.35
CA ASP A 116 41.49 -6.41 13.98
C ASP A 116 41.99 -5.23 13.14
N PHE A 117 41.80 -5.25 11.82
CA PHE A 117 42.36 -4.31 10.86
C PHE A 117 41.68 -2.94 10.83
N ILE A 118 40.53 -2.79 11.48
CA ILE A 118 39.92 -1.48 11.71
C ILE A 118 40.10 -0.99 13.15
N SER A 119 40.72 -1.80 14.01
CA SER A 119 40.90 -1.47 15.42
C SER A 119 41.89 -0.33 15.63
N GLU A 120 41.68 0.45 16.68
CA GLU A 120 42.60 1.50 17.11
C GLU A 120 44.01 0.96 17.38
N LYS A 121 44.13 -0.28 17.88
CA LYS A 121 45.42 -0.93 18.15
C LYS A 121 46.21 -1.19 16.86
N TRP A 122 45.56 -1.70 15.81
CA TRP A 122 46.19 -1.92 14.52
C TRP A 122 46.61 -0.60 13.86
N ILE A 123 45.73 0.40 13.89
CA ILE A 123 46.00 1.73 13.36
C ILE A 123 47.22 2.36 14.06
N LYS A 124 47.28 2.30 15.40
CA LYS A 124 48.44 2.77 16.18
C LYS A 124 49.72 1.97 15.88
N TYR A 125 49.60 0.66 15.74
CA TYR A 125 50.73 -0.20 15.37
C TYR A 125 51.36 0.24 14.04
N LEU A 126 50.53 0.47 13.01
CA LEU A 126 50.98 0.93 11.70
C LEU A 126 51.59 2.34 11.75
N ALA A 127 50.95 3.28 12.47
CA ALA A 127 51.46 4.64 12.62
C ALA A 127 52.88 4.68 13.22
N HIS A 128 53.17 3.80 14.17
CA HIS A 128 54.48 3.72 14.81
C HIS A 128 55.52 2.95 13.96
N SER A 129 55.08 2.13 13.02
CA SER A 129 55.95 1.31 12.17
C SER A 129 56.73 2.09 11.10
N PHE A 130 56.39 3.37 10.89
CA PHE A 130 56.93 4.20 9.83
C PHE A 130 57.84 5.31 10.39
N ASN A 131 59.11 5.32 9.98
CA ASN A 131 60.06 6.39 10.28
C ASN A 131 59.94 7.50 9.21
N GLN A 132 59.58 8.72 9.62
CA GLN A 132 59.20 9.83 8.74
C GLN A 132 60.31 10.35 7.80
N ASN A 133 61.54 9.87 7.95
CA ASN A 133 62.72 10.44 7.28
C ASN A 133 62.90 10.05 5.79
N SER A 134 62.09 9.14 5.23
CA SER A 134 62.05 8.92 3.77
C SER A 134 60.65 8.49 3.31
N LEU A 135 59.90 9.41 2.70
CA LEU A 135 58.67 9.10 1.97
C LEU A 135 59.04 8.30 0.71
N ILE A 136 59.12 6.96 0.84
CA ILE A 136 59.28 6.10 -0.33
C ILE A 136 57.91 5.98 -0.99
N PHE A 137 57.82 6.47 -2.23
CA PHE A 137 56.64 6.33 -3.05
C PHE A 137 56.33 4.85 -3.30
N ASN A 138 55.04 4.50 -3.31
CA ASN A 138 54.55 3.14 -3.42
C ASN A 138 54.83 2.22 -2.20
N ASP A 139 55.27 2.76 -1.06
CA ASP A 139 55.43 1.99 0.18
C ASP A 139 54.07 1.73 0.85
N PHE A 140 53.72 0.46 1.04
CA PHE A 140 52.51 0.08 1.78
C PHE A 140 52.47 0.74 3.16
N ARG A 141 53.60 0.85 3.87
CA ARG A 141 53.64 1.35 5.25
C ARG A 141 53.22 2.82 5.33
N SER A 142 53.57 3.64 4.34
CA SER A 142 53.23 5.07 4.33
C SER A 142 51.74 5.33 4.07
N LEU A 143 51.04 4.40 3.42
CA LEU A 143 49.61 4.54 3.09
C LEU A 143 48.68 3.64 3.92
N SER A 144 49.22 2.57 4.51
CA SER A 144 48.46 1.57 5.26
C SER A 144 47.63 2.22 6.37
N LEU A 145 48.19 3.20 7.08
CA LEU A 145 47.49 3.98 8.09
C LEU A 145 46.19 4.57 7.53
N SER A 146 46.30 5.32 6.44
CA SER A 146 45.16 5.99 5.80
C SER A 146 44.16 5.00 5.20
N ILE A 147 44.61 3.87 4.64
CA ILE A 147 43.74 2.82 4.10
C ILE A 147 42.85 2.25 5.22
N PHE A 148 43.46 1.83 6.35
CA PHE A 148 42.72 1.19 7.43
C PHE A 148 41.90 2.18 8.27
N GLN A 149 42.35 3.43 8.42
CA GLN A 149 41.53 4.49 8.99
C GLN A 149 40.29 4.77 8.12
N THR A 150 40.46 4.85 6.79
CA THR A 150 39.34 5.02 5.87
C THR A 150 38.35 3.87 5.99
N LEU A 151 38.85 2.64 6.07
CA LEU A 151 38.04 1.44 6.22
C LEU A 151 37.25 1.43 7.53
N ASN A 152 37.90 1.77 8.65
CA ASN A 152 37.22 1.92 9.94
C ASN A 152 36.08 2.94 9.86
N LEU A 153 36.39 4.12 9.32
CA LEU A 153 35.39 5.20 9.20
C LEU A 153 34.25 4.82 8.26
N LEU A 154 34.51 4.11 7.16
CA LEU A 154 33.45 3.62 6.27
C LEU A 154 32.55 2.60 6.98
N CYS A 155 33.11 1.68 7.77
CA CYS A 155 32.33 0.74 8.59
C CYS A 155 31.46 1.48 9.61
N GLU A 156 32.02 2.43 10.35
CA GLU A 156 31.28 3.24 11.33
C GLU A 156 30.15 4.05 10.66
N GLN A 157 30.44 4.72 9.54
CA GLN A 157 29.43 5.51 8.85
C GLN A 157 28.35 4.64 8.25
N THR A 158 28.69 3.50 7.66
CA THR A 158 27.69 2.63 7.05
C THR A 158 26.74 2.06 8.10
N ASN A 159 27.29 1.62 9.24
CA ASN A 159 26.48 1.21 10.39
C ASN A 159 25.52 2.34 10.83
N LYS A 160 26.06 3.54 11.01
CA LYS A 160 25.28 4.72 11.43
C LYS A 160 24.17 5.06 10.45
N ILE A 161 24.48 5.08 9.15
CA ILE A 161 23.52 5.34 8.07
C ILE A 161 22.36 4.35 8.12
N ILE A 162 22.67 3.05 8.23
CA ILE A 162 21.63 2.01 8.29
C ILE A 162 20.78 2.19 9.55
N VAL A 163 21.40 2.32 10.73
CA VAL A 163 20.69 2.45 12.02
C VAL A 163 19.80 3.69 12.05
N ASP A 164 20.29 4.83 11.57
CA ASP A 164 19.52 6.08 11.57
C ASP A 164 18.34 6.02 10.59
N ASN A 165 18.52 5.41 9.41
CA ASN A 165 17.43 5.19 8.45
C ASN A 165 16.38 4.21 9.00
N LEU A 166 16.80 3.15 9.69
CA LEU A 166 15.88 2.23 10.37
C LEU A 166 15.05 2.96 11.44
N LYS A 167 15.69 3.75 12.31
CA LYS A 167 14.99 4.59 13.30
C LYS A 167 14.02 5.58 12.67
N GLN A 168 14.37 6.16 11.51
CA GLN A 168 13.47 7.06 10.79
C GLN A 168 12.29 6.28 10.19
N SER A 169 12.53 5.08 9.66
CA SER A 169 11.49 4.21 9.12
C SER A 169 10.54 3.68 10.20
N ASP A 170 11.04 3.48 11.42
CA ASP A 170 10.23 3.11 12.60
C ASP A 170 9.17 4.17 12.97
N LEU A 171 9.40 5.42 12.58
CA LEU A 171 8.44 6.53 12.74
C LEU A 171 7.41 6.62 11.62
N SER A 172 7.61 5.88 10.51
CA SER A 172 6.64 5.83 9.42
C SER A 172 5.48 4.88 9.75
N GLN A 173 4.32 5.14 9.16
CA GLN A 173 3.09 4.41 9.49
C GLN A 173 2.60 3.58 8.30
N TYR A 174 2.26 2.33 8.59
CA TYR A 174 1.46 1.48 7.73
C TYR A 174 -0.02 1.81 7.91
N ILE A 175 -0.72 2.10 6.81
CA ILE A 175 -2.10 2.57 6.85
C ILE A 175 -3.01 1.57 6.14
N SER A 176 -4.04 1.13 6.86
CA SER A 176 -5.05 0.24 6.32
C SER A 176 -6.38 0.43 7.05
N THR A 177 -7.45 0.66 6.30
CA THR A 177 -8.80 0.88 6.85
C THR A 177 -9.54 -0.44 7.11
N ILE A 178 -9.09 -1.52 6.48
CA ILE A 178 -9.66 -2.87 6.59
C ILE A 178 -8.54 -3.87 6.87
N VAL A 179 -8.87 -5.00 7.52
CA VAL A 179 -7.89 -6.07 7.73
C VAL A 179 -7.35 -6.55 6.38
N THR A 180 -6.05 -6.41 6.22
CA THR A 180 -5.28 -6.87 5.08
C THR A 180 -4.94 -8.35 5.27
N SER A 181 -5.04 -9.14 4.21
CA SER A 181 -4.74 -10.57 4.28
C SER A 181 -3.25 -10.82 4.56
N SER A 182 -2.92 -11.96 5.17
CA SER A 182 -1.54 -12.33 5.51
C SER A 182 -0.60 -12.23 4.30
N ASP A 183 -1.02 -12.76 3.15
CA ASP A 183 -0.15 -12.82 1.97
C ASP A 183 0.08 -11.43 1.36
N LEU A 184 -0.97 -10.61 1.29
CA LEU A 184 -0.86 -9.23 0.82
C LEU A 184 0.00 -8.41 1.80
N PHE A 185 -0.21 -8.56 3.10
CA PHE A 185 0.60 -7.91 4.13
C PHE A 185 2.09 -8.29 3.99
N LYS A 186 2.41 -9.58 3.88
CA LYS A 186 3.80 -10.05 3.69
C LYS A 186 4.45 -9.46 2.45
N SER A 187 3.72 -9.43 1.32
CA SER A 187 4.19 -8.85 0.06
C SER A 187 4.46 -7.34 0.18
N LEU A 188 3.59 -6.61 0.88
CA LEU A 188 3.77 -5.18 1.14
C LEU A 188 5.00 -4.92 2.04
N ILE A 189 5.20 -5.70 3.10
CA ILE A 189 6.37 -5.59 3.97
C ILE A 189 7.67 -5.93 3.23
N GLU A 190 7.65 -6.97 2.37
CA GLU A 190 8.80 -7.31 1.54
C GLU A 190 9.16 -6.18 0.56
N THR A 191 8.15 -5.61 -0.09
CA THR A 191 8.35 -4.47 -1.00
C THR A 191 8.94 -3.28 -0.25
N PHE A 192 8.39 -2.95 0.92
CA PHE A 192 8.90 -1.89 1.79
C PHE A 192 10.37 -2.14 2.20
N ALA A 193 10.71 -3.33 2.70
CA ALA A 193 12.06 -3.64 3.15
C ALA A 193 13.09 -3.60 2.01
N LYS A 194 12.72 -4.06 0.81
CA LYS A 194 13.55 -3.97 -0.40
C LYS A 194 13.76 -2.53 -0.85
N GLN A 195 12.68 -1.74 -0.88
CA GLN A 195 12.75 -0.33 -1.24
C GLN A 195 13.62 0.45 -0.25
N LEU A 196 13.44 0.21 1.06
CA LEU A 196 14.26 0.82 2.10
C LEU A 196 15.74 0.56 1.89
N LYS A 197 16.13 -0.71 1.71
CA LYS A 197 17.53 -1.08 1.43
C LYS A 197 18.05 -0.35 0.18
N SER A 198 17.31 -0.42 -0.92
CA SER A 198 17.70 0.19 -2.19
C SER A 198 17.87 1.71 -2.07
N THR A 199 16.99 2.40 -1.36
CA THR A 199 17.08 3.85 -1.15
C THR A 199 18.30 4.22 -0.30
N ILE A 200 18.59 3.47 0.75
CA ILE A 200 19.79 3.70 1.59
C ILE A 200 21.05 3.53 0.74
N THR A 201 21.14 2.42 -0.01
CA THR A 201 22.30 2.12 -0.89
C THR A 201 22.50 3.21 -1.92
N TYR A 202 21.43 3.59 -2.64
CA TYR A 202 21.50 4.61 -3.66
C TYR A 202 21.99 5.95 -3.11
N ASN A 203 21.43 6.40 -1.99
CA ASN A 203 21.82 7.67 -1.38
C ASN A 203 23.29 7.65 -0.96
N PHE A 204 23.74 6.57 -0.33
CA PHE A 204 25.14 6.41 0.06
C PHE A 204 26.10 6.52 -1.13
N LEU A 205 25.83 5.80 -2.22
CA LEU A 205 26.69 5.82 -3.41
C LEU A 205 26.66 7.15 -4.13
N LEU A 206 25.50 7.80 -4.17
CA LEU A 206 25.38 9.14 -4.72
C LEU A 206 26.26 10.13 -3.95
N MET A 207 26.24 10.09 -2.62
CA MET A 207 27.04 10.98 -1.79
C MET A 207 28.54 10.69 -1.92
N LEU A 208 28.92 9.42 -1.89
CA LEU A 208 30.31 9.02 -2.08
C LEU A 208 30.84 9.39 -3.47
N GLY A 209 30.02 9.21 -4.51
CA GLY A 209 30.32 9.63 -5.88
C GLY A 209 30.48 11.14 -5.99
N LEU A 210 29.58 11.92 -5.39
CA LEU A 210 29.68 13.38 -5.38
C LEU A 210 31.01 13.85 -4.80
N ILE A 211 31.42 13.26 -3.67
CA ILE A 211 32.69 13.61 -3.01
C ILE A 211 33.87 13.28 -3.89
N ARG A 212 33.95 12.05 -4.40
CA ARG A 212 35.04 11.63 -5.29
C ARG A 212 35.15 12.54 -6.51
N THR A 213 34.03 12.82 -7.19
CA THR A 213 34.03 13.71 -8.34
C THR A 213 34.45 15.14 -7.97
N THR A 214 33.97 15.67 -6.84
CA THR A 214 34.36 17.01 -6.37
C THR A 214 35.84 17.09 -6.00
N THR A 215 36.38 16.10 -5.28
CA THR A 215 37.79 16.03 -4.92
C THR A 215 38.67 16.08 -6.16
N VAL A 216 38.28 15.36 -7.22
CA VAL A 216 38.99 15.32 -8.49
C VAL A 216 38.83 16.62 -9.28
N ALA A 217 37.60 17.12 -9.42
CA ALA A 217 37.30 18.33 -10.19
C ALA A 217 37.97 19.59 -9.62
N ASN A 218 38.14 19.64 -8.30
CA ASN A 218 38.85 20.73 -7.62
C ASN A 218 40.38 20.52 -7.58
N GLY A 219 40.90 19.40 -8.10
CA GLY A 219 42.33 19.12 -8.12
C GLY A 219 42.97 19.05 -6.72
N LEU A 220 42.24 18.56 -5.71
CA LEU A 220 42.72 18.56 -4.33
C LEU A 220 43.99 17.72 -4.19
N HIS A 221 45.10 18.32 -3.75
CA HIS A 221 46.33 17.59 -3.52
C HIS A 221 46.21 16.66 -2.30
N SER A 222 46.61 15.41 -2.45
CA SER A 222 46.75 14.47 -1.34
C SER A 222 47.98 14.83 -0.52
N ALA A 223 47.84 14.95 0.80
CA ALA A 223 48.98 15.18 1.70
C ALA A 223 49.95 13.98 1.74
N LEU A 224 49.49 12.82 1.25
CA LEU A 224 50.30 11.61 1.07
C LEU A 224 51.10 11.61 -0.25
N ASN A 225 51.00 12.68 -1.04
CA ASN A 225 51.65 12.82 -2.36
C ASN A 225 51.32 11.71 -3.36
N THR A 226 50.10 11.13 -3.24
CA THR A 226 49.63 10.02 -4.08
C THR A 226 49.10 10.47 -5.44
N ASN A 227 48.59 11.70 -5.56
CA ASN A 227 48.13 12.26 -6.84
C ASN A 227 49.09 13.27 -7.45
N TYR A 228 49.84 14.02 -6.64
CA TYR A 228 50.87 14.96 -7.07
C TYR A 228 52.12 14.79 -6.21
N ARG A 229 53.29 14.88 -6.85
CA ARG A 229 54.57 14.93 -6.17
C ARG A 229 55.01 16.36 -6.08
N PHE A 230 55.45 16.78 -4.90
CA PHE A 230 56.11 18.06 -4.71
C PHE A 230 57.61 17.85 -4.64
N PHE A 231 58.35 18.67 -5.39
CA PHE A 231 59.80 18.63 -5.41
C PHE A 231 60.35 20.05 -5.50
N LYS A 232 61.60 20.21 -5.08
CA LYS A 232 62.28 21.50 -5.16
C LYS A 232 62.76 21.70 -6.60
N GLY A 233 62.33 22.79 -7.24
CA GLY A 233 62.81 23.14 -8.58
C GLY A 233 64.31 23.41 -8.61
N SER A 234 64.90 23.37 -9.80
CA SER A 234 66.33 23.65 -10.04
C SER A 234 66.77 25.02 -9.50
N ASN A 235 65.87 26.01 -9.50
CA ASN A 235 66.03 27.26 -8.78
C ASN A 235 65.46 27.08 -7.36
N LEU A 236 66.34 27.04 -6.36
CA LEU A 236 66.09 26.72 -4.94
C LEU A 236 64.97 27.52 -4.22
N LEU A 237 64.26 28.41 -4.92
CA LEU A 237 63.26 29.35 -4.42
C LEU A 237 61.81 28.95 -4.75
N ALA A 238 61.57 27.96 -5.62
CA ALA A 238 60.21 27.53 -5.99
C ALA A 238 59.96 26.03 -5.77
N MET A 239 58.88 25.71 -5.07
CA MET A 239 58.34 24.36 -4.95
C MET A 239 57.53 24.07 -6.22
N GLN A 240 57.89 23.01 -6.94
CA GLN A 240 57.19 22.55 -8.14
C GLN A 240 56.35 21.32 -7.80
N ASN A 241 55.28 21.11 -8.56
CA ASN A 241 54.51 19.88 -8.49
C ASN A 241 54.39 19.22 -9.87
N GLU A 242 54.30 17.91 -9.87
CA GLU A 242 53.98 17.13 -11.06
C GLU A 242 52.90 16.08 -10.72
N PRO A 243 51.97 15.79 -11.63
CA PRO A 243 51.00 14.72 -11.42
C PRO A 243 51.72 13.37 -11.34
N TYR A 244 51.29 12.54 -10.39
CA TYR A 244 51.83 11.19 -10.24
C TYR A 244 51.42 10.32 -11.43
N ASN A 245 52.35 9.49 -11.91
CA ASN A 245 52.13 8.54 -13.00
C ASN A 245 52.18 7.09 -12.46
N TYR A 246 51.02 6.43 -12.41
CA TYR A 246 50.91 5.01 -12.12
C TYR A 246 50.87 4.22 -13.43
N SER A 247 52.01 3.64 -13.85
CA SER A 247 52.09 2.73 -15.01
C SER A 247 51.43 3.28 -16.30
N ASN A 248 51.81 4.50 -16.71
CA ASN A 248 51.24 5.26 -17.84
C ASN A 248 49.83 5.83 -17.61
N CYS A 249 49.37 5.88 -16.37
CA CYS A 249 48.14 6.56 -15.98
C CYS A 249 48.47 7.78 -15.11
N LEU A 250 48.20 8.98 -15.63
CA LEU A 250 48.46 10.26 -14.96
C LEU A 250 47.27 10.69 -14.10
N CYS A 251 47.53 11.00 -12.83
CA CYS A 251 46.49 11.42 -11.88
C CYS A 251 45.81 12.75 -12.21
N SER A 252 46.42 13.59 -13.04
CA SER A 252 45.78 14.80 -13.58
C SER A 252 44.74 14.53 -14.66
N LEU A 253 44.79 13.35 -15.30
CA LEU A 253 43.89 12.96 -16.38
C LEU A 253 42.82 11.96 -15.92
N SER A 254 43.15 11.11 -14.94
CA SER A 254 42.21 10.17 -14.35
C SER A 254 42.51 9.94 -12.88
N SER A 255 41.48 10.00 -12.03
CA SER A 255 41.60 9.64 -10.62
C SER A 255 41.62 8.13 -10.38
N THR A 256 41.26 7.34 -11.39
CA THR A 256 41.18 5.88 -11.28
C THR A 256 42.53 5.20 -11.50
N CYS A 257 43.63 5.94 -11.60
CA CYS A 257 44.96 5.34 -11.74
C CYS A 257 45.35 4.63 -10.45
N PHE A 258 45.91 3.43 -10.58
CA PHE A 258 46.33 2.62 -9.44
C PHE A 258 47.55 1.74 -9.74
N ILE A 259 48.24 1.30 -8.69
CA ILE A 259 49.30 0.29 -8.75
C ILE A 259 49.22 -0.61 -7.52
N GLN A 260 49.72 -1.84 -7.64
CA GLN A 260 49.80 -2.74 -6.50
C GLN A 260 50.78 -2.21 -5.45
N SER A 261 50.36 -2.27 -4.20
CA SER A 261 51.12 -1.79 -3.05
C SER A 261 52.28 -2.72 -2.73
N SER A 262 53.43 -2.16 -2.39
CA SER A 262 54.61 -2.96 -2.05
C SER A 262 55.33 -2.36 -0.86
N ILE A 263 56.03 -3.20 -0.10
CA ILE A 263 57.03 -2.74 0.85
C ILE A 263 58.37 -2.76 0.10
N PRO A 264 58.98 -1.59 -0.16
CA PRO A 264 60.22 -1.49 -0.92
C PRO A 264 61.39 -2.15 -0.16
N TYR A 265 62.44 -2.47 -0.90
CA TYR A 265 63.64 -3.13 -0.37
C TYR A 265 64.12 -2.48 0.92
N SER A 266 64.25 -3.29 1.97
CA SER A 266 64.88 -2.91 3.22
C SER A 266 66.23 -3.64 3.30
N HIS A 267 67.18 -3.10 4.06
CA HIS A 267 68.42 -3.83 4.43
C HIS A 267 68.16 -5.24 5.02
N LYS A 268 66.91 -5.55 5.41
CA LYS A 268 66.48 -6.83 5.99
C LYS A 268 65.94 -7.86 4.99
N ALA A 269 65.42 -7.48 3.82
CA ALA A 269 64.76 -8.42 2.90
C ALA A 269 64.37 -7.81 1.52
N PRO A 270 64.13 -8.65 0.48
CA PRO A 270 63.66 -8.21 -0.84
C PRO A 270 62.31 -7.48 -0.79
N PRO A 271 61.94 -6.70 -1.84
CA PRO A 271 60.65 -6.02 -1.88
C PRO A 271 59.50 -7.02 -1.77
N PHE A 272 58.53 -6.73 -0.91
CA PHE A 272 57.35 -7.56 -0.69
C PHE A 272 56.12 -6.88 -1.27
N ILE A 273 55.54 -7.46 -2.31
CA ILE A 273 54.26 -7.02 -2.85
C ILE A 273 53.17 -7.51 -1.91
N VAL A 274 52.31 -6.61 -1.42
CA VAL A 274 51.20 -6.98 -0.52
C VAL A 274 50.02 -7.42 -1.40
N PRO A 275 49.64 -8.72 -1.41
CA PRO A 275 48.54 -9.22 -2.21
C PRO A 275 47.23 -8.50 -1.90
N GLY A 276 46.45 -8.21 -2.95
CA GLY A 276 45.14 -7.57 -2.82
C GLY A 276 45.10 -6.14 -2.28
N VAL A 277 46.24 -5.45 -2.13
CA VAL A 277 46.27 -4.03 -1.71
C VAL A 277 46.78 -3.17 -2.85
N TYR A 278 45.99 -2.15 -3.21
CA TYR A 278 46.33 -1.19 -4.25
C TYR A 278 46.39 0.23 -3.70
N GLN A 279 47.21 1.03 -4.35
CA GLN A 279 47.33 2.46 -4.14
C GLN A 279 46.82 3.16 -5.39
N GLY A 280 46.20 4.32 -5.23
CA GLY A 280 45.77 5.13 -6.36
C GLY A 280 45.97 6.61 -6.10
N CYS A 281 45.54 7.45 -7.04
CA CYS A 281 45.64 8.90 -6.92
C CYS A 281 45.09 9.41 -5.58
N TYR A 282 43.95 8.87 -5.16
CA TYR A 282 43.41 9.06 -3.83
C TYR A 282 43.30 7.71 -3.11
N VAL A 283 43.41 7.74 -1.78
CA VAL A 283 43.37 6.52 -0.95
C VAL A 283 42.07 5.76 -1.13
N ILE A 284 40.94 6.47 -1.26
CA ILE A 284 39.64 5.86 -1.52
C ILE A 284 39.59 5.13 -2.87
N ASP A 285 40.23 5.66 -3.91
CA ASP A 285 40.26 5.02 -5.24
C ASP A 285 41.15 3.76 -5.22
N GLY A 286 42.27 3.80 -4.49
CA GLY A 286 43.12 2.62 -4.25
C GLY A 286 42.41 1.55 -3.42
N LEU A 287 41.69 1.96 -2.37
CA LEU A 287 40.88 1.06 -1.54
C LEU A 287 39.80 0.38 -2.39
N PHE A 288 39.06 1.11 -3.23
CA PHE A 288 38.03 0.54 -4.10
C PHE A 288 38.54 -0.58 -5.01
N ARG A 289 39.83 -0.55 -5.40
CA ARG A 289 40.47 -1.59 -6.21
C ARG A 289 41.07 -2.73 -5.39
N SER A 290 41.24 -2.54 -4.08
CA SER A 290 41.80 -3.52 -3.15
C SER A 290 40.82 -4.65 -2.86
N THR A 291 41.30 -5.88 -2.80
CA THR A 291 40.54 -7.06 -2.36
C THR A 291 40.84 -7.42 -0.91
N LEU A 292 41.94 -6.91 -0.36
CA LEU A 292 42.44 -7.22 0.98
C LEU A 292 42.71 -8.72 1.20
N GLU A 293 42.95 -9.49 0.13
CA GLU A 293 43.14 -10.95 0.20
C GLU A 293 44.29 -11.37 1.13
N CYS A 294 45.35 -10.56 1.25
CA CYS A 294 46.44 -10.80 2.20
C CYS A 294 45.95 -10.90 3.65
N PHE A 295 44.87 -10.19 4.01
CA PHE A 295 44.36 -10.12 5.37
C PHE A 295 43.45 -11.31 5.74
N TYR A 296 43.28 -12.26 4.82
CA TYR A 296 42.69 -13.57 5.07
C TYR A 296 43.75 -14.67 5.28
N ASP A 297 45.04 -14.36 5.07
CA ASP A 297 46.15 -15.30 5.24
C ASP A 297 47.09 -14.81 6.35
N GLN A 298 47.13 -15.57 7.45
CA GLN A 298 48.01 -15.26 8.59
C GLN A 298 49.48 -15.18 8.16
N SER A 299 49.93 -16.03 7.22
CA SER A 299 51.32 -16.00 6.73
C SER A 299 51.63 -14.70 5.99
N CYS A 300 50.63 -14.11 5.33
CA CYS A 300 50.78 -12.83 4.65
C CYS A 300 50.84 -11.67 5.65
N ILE A 301 49.96 -11.69 6.65
CA ILE A 301 49.95 -10.73 7.75
C ILE A 301 51.29 -10.77 8.51
N ASP A 302 51.79 -11.96 8.84
CA ASP A 302 53.06 -12.14 9.55
C ASP A 302 54.23 -11.53 8.74
N LYS A 303 54.20 -11.62 7.40
CA LYS A 303 55.16 -10.92 6.54
C LYS A 303 55.00 -9.40 6.63
N VAL A 304 53.78 -8.87 6.56
CA VAL A 304 53.53 -7.42 6.72
C VAL A 304 54.09 -6.94 8.08
N GLN A 305 53.84 -7.68 9.16
CA GLN A 305 54.32 -7.35 10.49
C GLN A 305 55.86 -7.45 10.60
N PHE A 306 56.49 -8.42 9.93
CA PHE A 306 57.96 -8.53 9.87
C PHE A 306 58.63 -7.28 9.28
N TYR A 307 58.04 -6.66 8.25
CA TYR A 307 58.57 -5.45 7.62
C TYR A 307 58.19 -4.14 8.34
N ALA A 308 57.15 -4.17 9.19
CA ALA A 308 56.68 -3.05 9.99
C ALA A 308 57.51 -2.98 11.29
N VAL A 309 58.57 -2.16 11.30
CA VAL A 309 59.42 -2.00 12.50
C VAL A 309 58.73 -1.06 13.47
N SER A 310 57.99 -1.59 14.44
CA SER A 310 57.29 -0.83 15.47
C SER A 310 57.81 -1.17 16.87
N THR A 311 57.84 -0.20 17.80
CA THR A 311 58.10 -0.48 19.23
C THR A 311 56.85 -1.02 19.94
N ILE A 312 55.69 -1.01 19.28
CA ILE A 312 54.43 -1.53 19.81
C ILE A 312 54.27 -2.98 19.33
N THR A 313 54.06 -3.91 20.26
CA THR A 313 53.72 -5.29 19.92
C THR A 313 52.22 -5.43 19.69
N PHE A 314 51.84 -5.83 18.48
CA PHE A 314 50.46 -6.20 18.13
C PHE A 314 50.50 -7.51 17.35
N ARG A 315 49.56 -8.43 17.61
CA ARG A 315 49.45 -9.68 16.85
C ARG A 315 48.09 -9.66 16.17
N ALA A 316 48.07 -9.29 14.90
CA ALA A 316 46.85 -9.23 14.12
C ALA A 316 46.39 -10.65 13.75
N GLN A 317 45.10 -10.92 13.91
CA GLN A 317 44.49 -12.17 13.47
C GLN A 317 43.93 -12.02 12.05
N ALA A 318 44.19 -13.01 11.20
CA ALA A 318 43.59 -13.09 9.87
C ALA A 318 42.05 -13.13 9.95
N MET A 319 41.39 -12.44 9.00
CA MET A 319 39.95 -12.60 8.77
C MET A 319 39.66 -14.04 8.36
N TYR A 320 38.51 -14.56 8.79
CA TYR A 320 38.12 -15.94 8.52
C TYR A 320 37.12 -15.99 7.36
N PRO A 321 37.33 -16.83 6.33
CA PRO A 321 36.36 -16.95 5.26
C PRO A 321 35.00 -17.40 5.80
N LEU A 322 34.02 -16.49 5.81
CA LEU A 322 32.66 -16.79 6.23
C LEU A 322 32.05 -17.79 5.25
N THR A 323 31.62 -18.96 5.74
CA THR A 323 31.06 -20.04 4.90
C THR A 323 29.78 -19.65 4.16
N LYS A 324 29.13 -18.56 4.57
CA LYS A 324 27.91 -18.01 3.96
C LYS A 324 28.08 -16.55 3.49
N SER A 325 29.31 -16.05 3.36
CA SER A 325 29.48 -14.69 2.81
C SER A 325 28.95 -14.65 1.38
N ARG A 326 28.29 -13.54 1.06
CA ARG A 326 27.87 -13.23 -0.31
C ARG A 326 29.02 -12.68 -1.16
N PHE A 327 30.17 -12.37 -0.56
CA PHE A 327 31.36 -11.89 -1.24
C PHE A 327 32.43 -12.97 -1.28
N LEU A 328 33.21 -13.00 -2.36
CA LEU A 328 34.37 -13.88 -2.48
C LEU A 328 35.56 -13.22 -1.77
N ILE A 329 36.56 -14.00 -1.36
CA ILE A 329 37.80 -13.46 -0.75
C ILE A 329 38.51 -12.46 -1.67
N ASN A 330 38.39 -12.65 -2.98
CA ASN A 330 38.96 -11.77 -4.00
C ASN A 330 37.97 -10.72 -4.52
N SER A 331 36.79 -10.56 -3.90
CA SER A 331 35.91 -9.43 -4.18
C SER A 331 36.61 -8.13 -3.83
N THR A 332 36.43 -7.12 -4.67
CA THR A 332 37.00 -5.80 -4.41
C THR A 332 36.24 -5.10 -3.30
N MET A 333 36.92 -4.26 -2.54
CA MET A 333 36.28 -3.39 -1.57
C MET A 333 35.30 -2.42 -2.24
N GLY A 334 35.49 -2.09 -3.52
CA GLY A 334 34.49 -1.37 -4.30
C GLY A 334 33.15 -2.12 -4.35
N GLU A 335 33.15 -3.40 -4.72
CA GLU A 335 31.94 -4.24 -4.74
C GLU A 335 31.29 -4.36 -3.35
N ILE A 336 32.11 -4.47 -2.30
CA ILE A 336 31.62 -4.57 -0.90
C ILE A 336 31.00 -3.23 -0.47
N ILE A 337 31.68 -2.10 -0.72
CA ILE A 337 31.21 -0.74 -0.37
C ILE A 337 29.96 -0.37 -1.18
N GLU A 338 29.89 -0.75 -2.46
CA GLU A 338 28.71 -0.53 -3.32
C GLU A 338 27.44 -1.17 -2.78
N GLU A 339 27.59 -2.20 -1.95
CA GLU A 339 26.49 -2.93 -1.31
C GLU A 339 26.38 -2.58 0.19
N LEU A 340 26.79 -1.37 0.58
CA LEU A 340 26.80 -0.87 1.96
C LEU A 340 27.59 -1.77 2.93
N MET A 341 28.55 -2.54 2.43
CA MET A 341 29.29 -3.50 3.24
C MET A 341 28.35 -4.45 4.00
N ILE A 342 27.14 -4.73 3.48
CA ILE A 342 26.16 -5.59 4.15
C ILE A 342 26.38 -7.05 3.74
N GLU A 343 26.50 -7.94 4.73
CA GLU A 343 26.52 -9.39 4.51
C GLU A 343 25.10 -9.96 4.51
N GLU A 344 24.34 -9.68 5.57
CA GLU A 344 22.95 -10.13 5.69
C GLU A 344 21.99 -8.95 5.85
N TRP A 345 20.83 -9.05 5.20
CA TRP A 345 19.71 -8.11 5.34
C TRP A 345 18.42 -8.91 5.43
N ASN A 346 17.96 -9.14 6.66
CA ASN A 346 16.83 -10.01 6.94
C ASN A 346 15.67 -9.19 7.49
N TRP A 347 14.46 -9.42 6.98
CA TRP A 347 13.23 -8.83 7.50
C TRP A 347 12.25 -9.91 7.93
N THR A 348 11.49 -9.64 8.99
CA THR A 348 10.46 -10.54 9.50
C THR A 348 9.14 -9.80 9.65
N PRO A 349 8.12 -10.12 8.83
CA PRO A 349 6.78 -9.53 8.97
C PRO A 349 6.07 -10.11 10.19
N LYS A 350 5.48 -9.25 11.03
CA LYS A 350 4.78 -9.63 12.26
C LYS A 350 3.26 -9.52 12.06
N TYR A 351 2.68 -10.45 11.29
CA TYR A 351 1.26 -10.39 10.91
C TYR A 351 0.29 -10.45 12.11
N GLU A 352 0.59 -11.29 13.11
CA GLU A 352 -0.24 -11.39 14.31
C GLU A 352 -0.28 -10.08 15.10
N TYR A 353 0.87 -9.41 15.24
CA TYR A 353 0.95 -8.07 15.84
C TYR A 353 0.16 -7.05 15.01
N TYR A 354 0.30 -7.07 13.68
CA TYR A 354 -0.50 -6.23 12.80
C TYR A 354 -2.01 -6.42 13.02
N TYR A 355 -2.49 -7.66 13.05
CA TYR A 355 -3.91 -7.97 13.25
C TYR A 355 -4.40 -7.48 14.62
N ASN A 356 -3.60 -7.71 15.66
CA ASN A 356 -3.89 -7.29 17.03
C ASN A 356 -3.85 -5.77 17.21
N GLU A 357 -3.05 -5.05 16.43
CA GLU A 357 -3.03 -3.59 16.40
C GLU A 357 -4.21 -3.02 15.61
N CYS A 358 -4.54 -3.61 14.45
CA CYS A 358 -5.70 -3.22 13.64
C CYS A 358 -7.02 -3.32 14.43
N GLN A 359 -7.16 -4.34 15.29
CA GLN A 359 -8.34 -4.59 16.14
C GLN A 359 -9.67 -4.48 15.36
N PRO A 360 -10.02 -5.47 14.53
CA PRO A 360 -11.24 -5.39 13.74
C PRO A 360 -12.47 -5.20 14.63
N ILE A 361 -13.28 -4.18 14.33
CA ILE A 361 -14.47 -3.83 15.11
C ILE A 361 -15.53 -4.92 14.91
N GLU A 362 -15.79 -5.23 13.64
CA GLU A 362 -16.67 -6.27 13.17
C GLU A 362 -16.18 -6.78 11.83
N CYS A 363 -16.60 -7.99 11.44
CA CYS A 363 -16.44 -8.48 10.07
C CYS A 363 -17.80 -8.78 9.48
N LYS A 364 -18.02 -8.34 8.23
CA LYS A 364 -19.21 -8.63 7.44
C LYS A 364 -18.83 -9.48 6.25
N TYR A 365 -19.60 -10.51 5.97
CA TYR A 365 -19.46 -11.30 4.75
C TYR A 365 -20.83 -11.67 4.22
N SER A 366 -20.91 -11.79 2.90
CA SER A 366 -22.15 -12.10 2.20
C SER A 366 -22.00 -13.37 1.37
N TYR A 367 -23.02 -14.21 1.41
CA TYR A 367 -23.12 -15.40 0.56
C TYR A 367 -24.53 -15.52 0.00
N GLU A 368 -24.63 -16.13 -1.17
CA GLU A 368 -25.89 -16.39 -1.85
C GLU A 368 -26.45 -17.73 -1.36
N THR A 369 -27.73 -17.76 -1.03
CA THR A 369 -28.47 -18.98 -0.69
C THR A 369 -29.83 -18.95 -1.36
N GLU A 370 -30.40 -20.13 -1.58
CA GLU A 370 -31.81 -20.24 -1.99
C GLU A 370 -32.72 -19.63 -0.93
N GLY A 371 -33.81 -18.98 -1.35
CA GLY A 371 -34.82 -18.44 -0.46
C GLY A 371 -35.34 -19.55 0.47
N GLY A 372 -35.13 -19.42 1.78
CA GLY A 372 -35.55 -20.44 2.73
C GLY A 372 -37.04 -20.73 2.65
N ILE A 373 -37.45 -21.96 3.01
CA ILE A 373 -38.86 -22.42 2.95
C ILE A 373 -39.81 -21.42 3.64
N VAL A 374 -39.36 -20.78 4.73
CA VAL A 374 -40.14 -19.75 5.44
C VAL A 374 -40.45 -18.55 4.55
N TYR A 375 -39.49 -18.06 3.76
CA TYR A 375 -39.69 -16.97 2.81
C TYR A 375 -40.66 -17.38 1.69
N ILE A 376 -40.46 -18.56 1.11
CA ILE A 376 -41.33 -19.09 0.04
C ILE A 376 -42.78 -19.20 0.54
N VAL A 377 -42.98 -19.77 1.73
CA VAL A 377 -44.31 -19.96 2.32
C VAL A 377 -44.97 -18.63 2.66
N THR A 378 -44.24 -17.70 3.30
CA THR A 378 -44.80 -16.39 3.69
C THR A 378 -45.14 -15.52 2.48
N ALA A 379 -44.29 -15.50 1.44
CA ALA A 379 -44.57 -14.81 0.19
C ALA A 379 -45.79 -15.41 -0.54
N THR A 380 -45.90 -16.75 -0.56
CA THR A 380 -47.02 -17.44 -1.22
C THR A 380 -48.34 -17.18 -0.49
N ILE A 381 -48.36 -17.28 0.84
CA ILE A 381 -49.54 -16.98 1.67
C ILE A 381 -49.99 -15.53 1.49
N GLY A 382 -49.05 -14.58 1.46
CA GLY A 382 -49.36 -13.15 1.28
C GLY A 382 -50.05 -12.83 -0.04
N VAL A 383 -49.77 -13.58 -1.11
CA VAL A 383 -50.33 -13.34 -2.46
C VAL A 383 -51.62 -14.13 -2.72
N ILE A 384 -51.79 -15.30 -2.08
CA ILE A 384 -52.98 -16.17 -2.25
C ILE A 384 -54.30 -15.41 -2.07
N GLY A 385 -54.41 -14.57 -1.02
CA GLY A 385 -55.65 -13.85 -0.72
C GLY A 385 -56.04 -12.83 -1.79
N GLY A 386 -55.06 -12.08 -2.32
CA GLY A 386 -55.27 -11.13 -3.40
C GLY A 386 -55.61 -11.81 -4.73
N LEU A 387 -54.87 -12.88 -5.06
CA LEU A 387 -55.07 -13.67 -6.26
C LEU A 387 -56.46 -14.32 -6.30
N PHE A 388 -56.88 -14.94 -5.19
CA PHE A 388 -58.19 -15.56 -5.06
C PHE A 388 -59.33 -14.55 -5.28
N THR A 389 -59.20 -13.36 -4.66
CA THR A 389 -60.18 -12.29 -4.75
C THR A 389 -60.26 -11.71 -6.17
N ALA A 390 -59.11 -11.44 -6.80
CA ALA A 390 -59.04 -10.92 -8.15
C ALA A 390 -59.63 -11.90 -9.18
N LEU A 391 -59.30 -13.19 -9.07
CA LEU A 391 -59.85 -14.22 -9.96
C LEU A 391 -61.37 -14.40 -9.76
N LYS A 392 -61.87 -14.29 -8.52
CA LYS A 392 -63.31 -14.38 -8.22
C LYS A 392 -64.12 -13.26 -8.88
N ILE A 393 -63.50 -12.09 -9.12
CA ILE A 393 -64.11 -10.96 -9.82
C ILE A 393 -63.91 -11.08 -11.34
N ALA A 394 -62.69 -11.37 -11.77
CA ALA A 394 -62.31 -11.36 -13.19
C ALA A 394 -62.94 -12.51 -13.98
N VAL A 395 -62.97 -13.73 -13.44
CA VAL A 395 -63.45 -14.91 -14.16
C VAL A 395 -64.92 -14.79 -14.60
N PRO A 396 -65.90 -14.49 -13.72
CA PRO A 396 -67.28 -14.33 -14.16
C PRO A 396 -67.47 -13.12 -15.08
N PHE A 397 -66.68 -12.06 -14.92
CA PHE A 397 -66.70 -10.92 -15.84
C PHE A 397 -66.21 -11.30 -17.24
N CYS A 398 -65.05 -11.96 -17.35
CA CYS A 398 -64.48 -12.42 -18.62
C CYS A 398 -65.38 -13.44 -19.32
N VAL A 399 -65.91 -14.42 -18.59
CA VAL A 399 -66.85 -15.41 -19.14
C VAL A 399 -68.11 -14.72 -19.68
N ASN A 400 -68.68 -13.77 -18.92
CA ASN A 400 -69.83 -12.99 -19.38
C ASN A 400 -69.50 -12.12 -20.60
N VAL A 401 -68.34 -11.46 -20.65
CA VAL A 401 -67.93 -10.62 -21.80
C VAL A 401 -67.67 -11.46 -23.05
N ILE A 402 -67.01 -12.61 -22.94
CA ILE A 402 -66.73 -13.51 -24.07
C ILE A 402 -68.04 -14.08 -24.63
N ILE A 403 -68.98 -14.47 -23.76
CA ILE A 403 -70.29 -14.97 -24.16
C ILE A 403 -71.14 -13.84 -24.77
N ARG A 404 -71.03 -12.62 -24.25
CA ARG A 404 -71.76 -11.45 -24.76
C ARG A 404 -71.23 -10.98 -26.11
N LYS A 405 -69.92 -11.06 -26.37
CA LYS A 405 -69.36 -10.84 -27.72
C LYS A 405 -69.88 -11.89 -28.71
N ARG A 406 -69.95 -13.17 -28.32
CA ARG A 406 -70.58 -14.21 -29.15
C ARG A 406 -72.08 -14.02 -29.39
N ARG A 407 -72.82 -13.39 -28.46
CA ARG A 407 -74.24 -13.02 -28.65
C ARG A 407 -74.44 -11.72 -29.46
N LEU A 408 -73.53 -10.75 -29.32
CA LEU A 408 -73.58 -9.46 -30.02
C LEU A 408 -73.04 -9.52 -31.45
N GLU A 409 -72.33 -10.59 -31.84
CA GLU A 409 -72.07 -10.91 -33.25
C GLU A 409 -73.36 -11.28 -34.02
N THR A 410 -74.50 -11.46 -33.33
CA THR A 410 -75.81 -11.74 -33.95
C THR A 410 -76.77 -10.55 -33.94
N GLU A 411 -76.55 -9.49 -33.16
CA GLU A 411 -77.37 -8.28 -33.19
C GLU A 411 -76.52 -7.02 -33.02
N ARG A 412 -76.41 -6.27 -34.11
CA ARG A 412 -75.66 -5.01 -34.20
C ARG A 412 -76.61 -3.86 -33.91
N SER A 413 -76.39 -3.11 -32.82
CA SER A 413 -76.77 -1.70 -32.77
C SER A 413 -75.85 -0.93 -31.83
N GLY A 414 -75.36 0.21 -32.32
CA GLY A 414 -74.38 1.06 -31.66
C GLY A 414 -74.97 1.76 -30.43
N PHE A 415 -74.25 1.69 -29.32
CA PHE A 415 -74.58 2.39 -28.08
C PHE A 415 -73.37 3.24 -27.65
N SER A 416 -73.60 4.50 -27.29
CA SER A 416 -72.57 5.48 -26.95
C SER A 416 -71.74 5.07 -25.73
N ILE A 417 -70.41 5.26 -25.80
CA ILE A 417 -69.43 4.84 -24.78
C ILE A 417 -69.73 5.48 -23.41
N CYS A 418 -70.17 6.74 -23.35
CA CYS A 418 -70.52 7.41 -22.09
C CYS A 418 -71.73 6.76 -21.40
N GLU A 419 -72.69 6.28 -22.19
CA GLU A 419 -73.92 5.69 -21.69
C GLU A 419 -73.67 4.25 -21.19
N GLN A 420 -72.74 3.53 -21.83
CA GLN A 420 -72.22 2.25 -21.33
C GLN A 420 -71.46 2.40 -20.01
N VAL A 421 -70.65 3.46 -19.87
CA VAL A 421 -69.89 3.75 -18.65
C VAL A 421 -70.82 4.14 -17.51
N PHE A 422 -71.84 4.97 -17.75
CA PHE A 422 -72.80 5.36 -16.73
C PHE A 422 -73.66 4.18 -16.25
N VAL A 423 -74.10 3.33 -17.19
CA VAL A 423 -74.81 2.08 -16.86
C VAL A 423 -73.90 1.12 -16.08
N LEU A 424 -72.61 1.05 -16.42
CA LEU A 424 -71.63 0.24 -15.72
C LEU A 424 -71.42 0.75 -14.28
N PHE A 425 -71.23 2.06 -14.07
CA PHE A 425 -71.09 2.65 -12.74
C PHE A 425 -72.34 2.45 -11.88
N ARG A 426 -73.53 2.61 -12.46
CA ARG A 426 -74.80 2.35 -11.75
C ARG A 426 -74.91 0.88 -11.35
N LYS A 427 -74.53 -0.05 -12.24
CA LYS A 427 -74.53 -1.49 -11.93
C LYS A 427 -73.49 -1.85 -10.88
N ILE A 428 -72.30 -1.25 -10.92
CA ILE A 428 -71.26 -1.43 -9.89
C ILE A 428 -71.75 -0.91 -8.55
N LYS A 429 -72.39 0.27 -8.51
CA LYS A 429 -72.94 0.84 -7.27
C LYS A 429 -74.02 -0.06 -6.68
N ILE A 430 -74.94 -0.58 -7.49
CA ILE A 430 -75.97 -1.53 -7.06
C ILE A 430 -75.34 -2.83 -6.58
N PHE A 431 -74.36 -3.35 -7.32
CA PHE A 431 -73.63 -4.56 -6.94
C PHE A 431 -72.95 -4.37 -5.59
N LEU A 432 -72.25 -3.27 -5.35
CA LEU A 432 -71.60 -2.97 -4.08
C LEU A 432 -72.58 -2.81 -2.91
N THR A 433 -73.80 -2.31 -3.15
CA THR A 433 -74.80 -2.14 -2.10
C THR A 433 -75.57 -3.43 -1.78
N THR A 434 -75.72 -4.33 -2.74
CA THR A 434 -76.36 -5.65 -2.56
C THR A 434 -75.37 -6.78 -2.32
N PHE A 435 -74.07 -6.53 -2.42
CA PHE A 435 -73.02 -7.52 -2.27
C PHE A 435 -73.08 -8.15 -0.88
N ASN A 436 -73.24 -9.48 -0.88
CA ASN A 436 -73.28 -10.29 0.31
C ASN A 436 -72.31 -11.45 0.13
N PHE A 437 -71.19 -11.39 0.84
CA PHE A 437 -70.14 -12.39 0.81
C PHE A 437 -70.48 -13.60 1.70
N PHE A 438 -71.41 -13.46 2.65
CA PHE A 438 -71.84 -14.51 3.57
C PHE A 438 -73.36 -14.74 3.54
N PRO A 439 -73.95 -15.18 2.41
CA PRO A 439 -75.37 -15.51 2.36
C PRO A 439 -75.70 -16.78 3.16
N SER A 440 -76.86 -16.80 3.83
CA SER A 440 -77.42 -18.02 4.43
C SER A 440 -77.87 -19.01 3.35
N ILE A 441 -77.85 -20.31 3.67
CA ILE A 441 -78.33 -21.38 2.78
C ILE A 441 -79.40 -22.20 3.55
N PRO A 442 -80.69 -22.17 3.14
CA PRO A 442 -81.27 -21.41 2.03
C PRO A 442 -81.30 -19.89 2.26
N PRO A 443 -81.47 -19.07 1.19
CA PRO A 443 -81.50 -17.61 1.29
C PRO A 443 -82.63 -17.18 2.22
N SER A 444 -82.27 -16.44 3.26
CA SER A 444 -83.27 -15.99 4.22
C SER A 444 -84.17 -14.93 3.60
N THR A 445 -85.48 -15.08 3.78
CA THR A 445 -86.48 -14.05 3.49
C THR A 445 -86.65 -13.08 4.65
N ASP A 446 -86.03 -13.37 5.80
CA ASP A 446 -86.03 -12.48 6.96
C ASP A 446 -85.11 -11.27 6.71
N GLU A 447 -85.70 -10.09 6.77
CA GLU A 447 -85.03 -8.83 6.54
C GLU A 447 -83.93 -8.56 7.58
N HIS A 448 -84.10 -9.06 8.81
CA HIS A 448 -83.08 -8.98 9.86
C HIS A 448 -81.85 -9.83 9.53
N GLU A 449 -82.06 -11.03 9.00
CA GLU A 449 -80.97 -11.94 8.65
C GLU A 449 -80.19 -11.44 7.43
N LEU A 450 -80.90 -10.97 6.39
CA LEU A 450 -80.28 -10.33 5.22
C LEU A 450 -79.47 -9.09 5.59
N ARG A 451 -79.95 -8.29 6.55
CA ARG A 451 -79.22 -7.13 7.07
C ARG A 451 -77.94 -7.56 7.80
N ASN A 452 -77.99 -8.60 8.64
CA ASN A 452 -76.82 -9.14 9.32
C ASN A 452 -75.76 -9.71 8.37
N GLN A 453 -76.18 -10.37 7.29
CA GLN A 453 -75.26 -10.90 6.29
C GLN A 453 -74.55 -9.77 5.50
N ARG A 454 -75.28 -8.72 5.11
CA ARG A 454 -74.70 -7.52 4.48
C ARG A 454 -73.77 -6.77 5.44
N ILE A 455 -74.13 -6.68 6.72
CA ILE A 455 -73.26 -6.08 7.76
C ILE A 455 -72.00 -6.91 7.94
N SER A 456 -72.10 -8.25 8.02
CA SER A 456 -70.94 -9.14 8.14
C SER A 456 -70.01 -9.05 6.92
N THR A 457 -70.58 -8.91 5.73
CA THR A 457 -69.83 -8.66 4.50
C THR A 457 -69.07 -7.33 4.55
N ARG A 458 -69.74 -6.26 4.98
CA ARG A 458 -69.11 -4.93 5.12
C ARG A 458 -68.03 -4.95 6.20
N LEU A 459 -68.29 -5.58 7.35
CA LEU A 459 -67.35 -5.74 8.44
C LEU A 459 -66.12 -6.53 7.98
N PHE A 460 -66.30 -7.64 7.26
CA PHE A 460 -65.20 -8.41 6.70
C PHE A 460 -64.37 -7.58 5.71
N LEU A 461 -65.00 -6.82 4.82
CA LEU A 461 -64.27 -5.95 3.88
C LEU A 461 -63.49 -4.84 4.61
N VAL A 462 -64.07 -4.27 5.68
CA VAL A 462 -63.39 -3.28 6.54
C VAL A 462 -62.22 -3.92 7.30
N LEU A 463 -62.40 -5.10 7.88
CA LEU A 463 -61.33 -5.81 8.59
C LEU A 463 -60.23 -6.30 7.64
N LEU A 464 -60.59 -6.74 6.44
CA LEU A 464 -59.64 -7.15 5.39
C LEU A 464 -58.82 -5.95 4.90
N SER A 465 -59.49 -4.81 4.64
CA SER A 465 -58.77 -3.58 4.27
C SER A 465 -57.90 -3.06 5.42
N ALA A 466 -58.38 -3.09 6.66
CA ALA A 466 -57.58 -2.73 7.84
C ALA A 466 -56.36 -3.66 8.03
N SER A 467 -56.52 -4.98 7.88
CA SER A 467 -55.42 -5.94 7.99
C SER A 467 -54.41 -5.83 6.85
N LEU A 468 -54.86 -5.54 5.62
CA LEU A 468 -53.97 -5.19 4.50
C LEU A 468 -53.21 -3.88 4.77
N ILE A 469 -53.87 -2.87 5.34
CA ILE A 469 -53.21 -1.62 5.75
C ILE A 469 -52.16 -1.88 6.83
N ILE A 470 -52.48 -2.69 7.85
CA ILE A 470 -51.53 -3.07 8.91
C ILE A 470 -50.34 -3.84 8.32
N LEU A 471 -50.58 -4.78 7.39
CA LEU A 471 -49.52 -5.53 6.73
C LEU A 471 -48.64 -4.63 5.83
N LEU A 472 -49.25 -3.66 5.14
CA LEU A 472 -48.53 -2.64 4.37
C LEU A 472 -47.67 -1.77 5.28
N ILE A 473 -48.21 -1.32 6.42
CA ILE A 473 -47.46 -0.56 7.43
C ILE A 473 -46.30 -1.40 7.98
N TYR A 474 -46.55 -2.65 8.38
CA TYR A 474 -45.50 -3.56 8.88
C TYR A 474 -44.38 -3.76 7.86
N ASN A 475 -44.72 -4.07 6.60
CA ASN A 475 -43.71 -4.22 5.55
C ASN A 475 -42.99 -2.90 5.22
N SER A 476 -43.65 -1.75 5.39
CA SER A 476 -43.01 -0.43 5.24
C SER A 476 -42.02 -0.11 6.37
N LEU A 477 -42.17 -0.75 7.53
CA LEU A 477 -41.28 -0.58 8.68
C LEU A 477 -40.06 -1.51 8.65
N ILE A 478 -39.99 -2.47 7.73
CA ILE A 478 -38.81 -3.33 7.56
C ILE A 478 -37.69 -2.51 6.93
N THR A 479 -36.66 -2.21 7.72
CA THR A 479 -35.45 -1.57 7.22
C THR A 479 -34.58 -2.60 6.50
N VAL A 480 -34.55 -2.53 5.17
CA VAL A 480 -33.66 -3.35 4.34
C VAL A 480 -32.37 -2.57 4.06
N THR A 481 -31.22 -3.20 4.27
CA THR A 481 -29.94 -2.64 3.85
C THR A 481 -29.76 -2.90 2.36
N ILE A 482 -29.70 -1.84 1.56
CA ILE A 482 -29.54 -1.94 0.10
C ILE A 482 -28.11 -1.52 -0.25
N THR A 483 -27.36 -2.43 -0.87
CA THR A 483 -26.06 -2.09 -1.45
C THR A 483 -26.27 -1.39 -2.78
N LYS A 484 -25.86 -0.12 -2.88
CA LYS A 484 -25.87 0.63 -4.14
C LYS A 484 -24.45 0.75 -4.68
N THR A 485 -24.21 0.16 -5.84
CA THR A 485 -22.94 0.29 -6.55
C THR A 485 -23.01 1.46 -7.51
N ILE A 486 -22.09 2.41 -7.37
CA ILE A 486 -21.94 3.54 -8.29
C ILE A 486 -20.66 3.32 -9.06
N GLN A 487 -20.76 3.15 -10.37
CA GLN A 487 -19.60 3.04 -11.24
C GLN A 487 -18.98 4.43 -11.41
N THR A 488 -17.65 4.52 -11.23
CA THR A 488 -16.84 5.73 -11.47
C THR A 488 -17.45 7.02 -10.89
N PRO A 489 -17.58 7.15 -9.55
CA PRO A 489 -18.13 8.35 -8.93
C PRO A 489 -17.23 9.58 -9.15
N SER A 490 -17.82 10.76 -9.33
CA SER A 490 -17.06 12.02 -9.32
C SER A 490 -16.60 12.38 -7.90
N LEU A 491 -15.56 13.22 -7.76
CA LEU A 491 -15.06 13.70 -6.45
C LEU A 491 -16.20 14.30 -5.61
N LYS A 492 -16.96 15.23 -6.19
CA LYS A 492 -18.11 15.86 -5.52
C LYS A 492 -19.12 14.81 -5.06
N LYS A 493 -19.37 13.77 -5.87
CA LYS A 493 -20.32 12.72 -5.50
C LYS A 493 -19.79 11.84 -4.37
N TYR A 494 -18.49 11.56 -4.36
CA TYR A 494 -17.82 10.87 -3.27
C TYR A 494 -17.90 11.67 -1.97
N GLU A 495 -17.62 12.97 -1.99
CA GLU A 495 -17.68 13.84 -0.82
C GLU A 495 -19.09 13.86 -0.19
N GLU A 496 -20.13 14.05 -1.02
CA GLU A 496 -21.54 13.97 -0.58
C GLU A 496 -21.87 12.63 0.10
N LEU A 497 -21.38 11.51 -0.46
CA LEU A 497 -21.63 10.18 0.08
C LEU A 497 -20.81 9.93 1.35
N TYR A 498 -19.59 10.44 1.41
CA TYR A 498 -18.70 10.28 2.55
C TYR A 498 -19.25 11.01 3.78
N GLU A 499 -19.77 12.22 3.63
CA GLU A 499 -20.41 12.96 4.73
C GLU A 499 -21.57 12.19 5.37
N THR A 500 -22.36 11.49 4.55
CA THR A 500 -23.57 10.79 5.02
C THR A 500 -23.29 9.34 5.44
N TYR A 501 -22.34 8.67 4.79
CA TYR A 501 -22.16 7.21 4.86
C TYR A 501 -20.72 6.76 5.15
N SER A 502 -19.85 7.63 5.69
CA SER A 502 -18.42 7.36 5.94
C SER A 502 -18.09 5.99 6.55
N LYS A 503 -18.94 5.47 7.46
CA LYS A 503 -18.72 4.17 8.13
C LYS A 503 -18.93 2.94 7.24
N THR A 504 -19.70 3.08 6.15
CA THR A 504 -20.12 1.97 5.28
C THR A 504 -19.74 2.19 3.82
N LEU A 505 -19.18 3.36 3.49
CA LEU A 505 -18.75 3.69 2.14
C LEU A 505 -17.41 3.03 1.84
N THR A 506 -17.39 2.17 0.82
CA THR A 506 -16.17 1.55 0.31
C THR A 506 -15.97 1.99 -1.14
N CYS A 507 -14.88 2.69 -1.41
CA CYS A 507 -14.51 3.13 -2.76
C CYS A 507 -13.17 2.50 -3.14
N PRO A 508 -13.16 1.29 -3.70
CA PRO A 508 -11.93 0.66 -4.16
C PRO A 508 -11.34 1.44 -5.34
N CYS A 509 -10.02 1.54 -5.38
CA CYS A 509 -9.31 2.23 -6.45
C CYS A 509 -9.09 1.29 -7.65
N GLU A 510 -9.33 1.78 -8.88
CA GLU A 510 -8.95 1.06 -10.10
C GLU A 510 -7.43 1.04 -10.27
N LYS A 511 -6.77 2.16 -9.95
CA LYS A 511 -5.31 2.28 -9.88
C LYS A 511 -4.89 2.37 -8.41
N MET A 512 -4.15 1.37 -7.93
CA MET A 512 -3.71 1.29 -6.53
C MET A 512 -2.49 2.16 -6.22
N SER A 513 -1.80 2.67 -7.24
CA SER A 513 -0.61 3.50 -7.08
C SER A 513 -0.67 4.77 -7.92
N ILE A 514 -0.30 5.90 -7.33
CA ILE A 514 -0.28 7.22 -7.98
C ILE A 514 1.10 7.83 -7.76
N ASP A 515 1.72 8.36 -8.82
CA ASP A 515 3.05 8.96 -8.70
C ASP A 515 2.95 10.25 -7.88
N TYR A 516 3.90 10.47 -6.95
CA TYR A 516 3.91 11.70 -6.15
C TYR A 516 3.98 12.97 -6.98
N MET A 517 4.54 12.89 -8.20
CA MET A 517 4.51 13.97 -9.20
C MET A 517 3.12 14.51 -9.49
N ASP A 518 2.10 13.66 -9.46
CA ASP A 518 0.74 14.03 -9.85
C ASP A 518 -0.03 14.68 -8.69
N ILE A 519 0.43 14.51 -7.45
CA ILE A 519 -0.34 14.84 -6.25
C ILE A 519 0.38 15.77 -5.26
N VAL A 520 1.69 15.98 -5.40
CA VAL A 520 2.47 16.86 -4.50
C VAL A 520 3.37 17.80 -5.30
N GLN A 521 3.26 19.11 -5.02
CA GLN A 521 4.19 20.13 -5.49
C GLN A 521 5.02 20.68 -4.31
N ILE A 522 6.34 20.53 -4.39
CA ILE A 522 7.29 21.05 -3.37
C ILE A 522 8.16 22.12 -4.02
N ASN A 523 8.16 23.31 -3.42
CA ASN A 523 9.10 24.39 -3.72
C ASN A 523 10.03 24.59 -2.51
N PHE A 524 11.30 24.93 -2.75
CA PHE A 524 12.26 25.22 -1.70
C PHE A 524 13.01 26.51 -1.98
N THR A 525 13.47 27.14 -0.91
CA THR A 525 14.41 28.27 -0.94
C THR A 525 15.56 27.94 -0.01
N LEU A 526 16.78 28.31 -0.42
CA LEU A 526 17.94 28.15 0.45
C LEU A 526 17.96 29.27 1.50
N HIS A 527 18.78 29.09 2.52
CA HIS A 527 19.00 30.13 3.52
C HIS A 527 19.64 31.36 2.87
N GLN A 528 19.32 32.56 3.36
CA GLN A 528 19.80 33.86 2.84
C GLN A 528 21.33 33.96 2.65
N VAL A 529 22.09 33.14 3.39
CA VAL A 529 23.55 33.03 3.23
C VAL A 529 23.94 32.55 1.82
N CYS A 530 23.16 31.66 1.22
CA CYS A 530 23.39 31.15 -0.13
C CYS A 530 23.00 32.13 -1.24
N ASP A 531 22.13 33.11 -0.94
CA ASP A 531 21.68 34.13 -1.88
C ASP A 531 22.41 35.48 -1.70
N SER A 532 23.32 35.56 -0.71
CA SER A 532 24.06 36.79 -0.39
C SER A 532 25.31 36.98 -1.26
N ASP A 533 25.78 38.23 -1.38
CA ASP A 533 27.07 38.57 -2.00
C ASP A 533 28.27 37.87 -1.31
N SER A 534 28.07 37.27 -0.13
CA SER A 534 29.02 36.40 0.57
C SER A 534 29.32 35.09 -0.18
N ASN A 535 28.41 34.66 -1.06
CA ASN A 535 28.55 33.50 -1.95
C ASN A 535 29.20 33.89 -3.29
N ALA A 536 29.37 35.20 -3.54
CA ALA A 536 30.05 35.67 -4.72
C ALA A 536 31.55 35.46 -4.54
N ASN A 537 32.16 34.91 -5.59
CA ASN A 537 33.60 34.86 -5.82
C ASN A 537 34.30 36.23 -5.55
N ALA A 538 33.53 37.32 -5.45
CA ALA A 538 33.95 38.63 -4.99
C ALA A 538 34.71 38.63 -3.65
N TRP A 539 34.26 37.93 -2.60
CA TRP A 539 35.00 37.91 -1.32
C TRP A 539 36.28 37.09 -1.42
N TYR A 540 36.24 35.96 -2.13
CA TYR A 540 37.44 35.19 -2.44
C TYR A 540 38.46 36.06 -3.19
N ILE A 541 38.04 36.73 -4.27
CA ILE A 541 38.86 37.64 -5.09
C ILE A 541 39.35 38.84 -4.27
N TYR A 542 38.52 39.39 -3.39
CA TYR A 542 38.87 40.53 -2.55
C TYR A 542 39.95 40.16 -1.53
N LEU A 543 39.77 39.03 -0.83
CA LEU A 543 40.73 38.53 0.15
C LEU A 543 42.01 38.01 -0.53
N SER A 544 41.91 37.43 -1.73
CA SER A 544 43.07 36.93 -2.49
C SER A 544 43.91 38.03 -3.14
N LYS A 545 43.33 39.24 -3.35
CA LYS A 545 44.04 40.40 -3.92
C LYS A 545 44.84 41.20 -2.89
N GLY A 546 44.78 40.85 -1.61
CA GLY A 546 45.60 41.44 -0.55
C GLY A 546 47.09 41.13 -0.75
N LEU A 547 47.75 41.85 -1.66
CA LEU A 547 49.20 41.83 -1.84
C LEU A 547 49.88 42.36 -0.57
N TYR A 548 50.45 41.46 0.24
CA TYR A 548 51.37 41.83 1.31
C TYR A 548 52.74 41.18 1.10
N THR A 549 53.78 41.98 1.27
CA THR A 549 55.19 41.65 1.08
C THR A 549 55.89 41.12 2.36
N GLY A 550 55.13 40.61 3.34
CA GLY A 550 55.65 40.14 4.64
C GLY A 550 55.09 38.77 5.06
N SER A 551 55.68 38.13 6.07
CA SER A 551 55.23 36.81 6.55
C SER A 551 53.85 36.90 7.19
N ILE A 552 52.86 36.27 6.54
CA ILE A 552 51.50 36.21 7.04
C ILE A 552 51.45 35.17 8.17
N SER A 553 50.82 35.54 9.29
CA SER A 553 50.51 34.60 10.36
C SER A 553 49.42 33.63 9.90
N LEU A 554 49.56 32.33 10.21
CA LEU A 554 48.53 31.30 9.93
C LEU A 554 47.16 31.62 10.57
N ILE A 555 47.11 32.56 11.51
CA ILE A 555 45.91 32.99 12.24
C ILE A 555 45.23 34.22 11.58
N ASP A 556 45.75 34.70 10.44
CA ASP A 556 45.18 35.84 9.73
C ASP A 556 43.86 35.46 9.05
N PHE A 557 42.77 36.15 9.42
CA PHE A 557 41.45 35.93 8.83
C PHE A 557 41.43 36.16 7.32
N ARG A 558 42.32 36.97 6.74
CA ARG A 558 42.37 37.15 5.28
C ARG A 558 42.84 35.88 4.57
N GLU A 559 43.70 35.12 5.23
CA GLU A 559 44.20 33.84 4.73
C GLU A 559 43.21 32.71 4.97
N ALA A 560 42.60 32.63 6.15
CA ALA A 560 41.58 31.62 6.46
C ALA A 560 40.22 31.93 5.80
N GLY A 561 39.84 33.20 5.75
CA GLY A 561 38.53 33.70 5.32
C GLY A 561 38.22 33.40 3.87
N LYS A 562 39.20 33.50 2.96
CA LYS A 562 39.01 33.15 1.54
C LYS A 562 38.53 31.70 1.37
N HIS A 563 39.10 30.78 2.16
CA HIS A 563 38.72 29.36 2.16
C HIS A 563 37.40 29.12 2.87
N ILE A 564 37.07 29.89 3.91
CA ILE A 564 35.76 29.82 4.59
C ILE A 564 34.64 30.20 3.62
N PHE A 565 34.77 31.28 2.85
CA PHE A 565 33.76 31.70 1.88
C PHE A 565 33.67 30.75 0.68
N GLU A 566 34.80 30.18 0.25
CA GLU A 566 34.81 29.14 -0.78
C GLU A 566 34.09 27.86 -0.32
N ALA A 567 34.36 27.40 0.91
CA ALA A 567 33.66 26.26 1.52
C ALA A 567 32.16 26.53 1.67
N LEU A 568 31.78 27.74 2.07
CA LEU A 568 30.39 28.15 2.18
C LEU A 568 29.67 28.12 0.83
N SER A 569 30.34 28.57 -0.24
CA SER A 569 29.80 28.49 -1.59
C SER A 569 29.58 27.06 -2.04
N TRP A 570 30.56 26.21 -1.76
CA TRP A 570 30.47 24.79 -2.05
C TRP A 570 29.34 24.11 -1.25
N TRP A 571 29.13 24.46 0.03
CA TRP A 571 28.01 23.95 0.83
C TRP A 571 26.67 24.35 0.24
N CYS A 572 26.51 25.59 -0.20
CA CYS A 572 25.26 26.06 -0.82
C CYS A 572 24.97 25.35 -2.16
N GLN A 573 25.97 25.18 -3.02
CA GLN A 573 25.83 24.44 -4.28
C GLN A 573 25.50 22.96 -4.03
N SER A 574 26.15 22.35 -3.04
CA SER A 574 25.91 20.96 -2.66
C SER A 574 24.53 20.76 -2.07
N ALA A 575 24.06 21.69 -1.23
CA ALA A 575 22.70 21.68 -0.69
C ALA A 575 21.65 21.78 -1.81
N ASP A 576 21.82 22.73 -2.75
CA ASP A 576 20.93 22.87 -3.92
C ASP A 576 20.87 21.56 -4.73
N LYS A 577 22.03 20.99 -5.04
CA LYS A 577 22.13 19.75 -5.82
C LYS A 577 21.49 18.56 -5.08
N ILE A 578 21.74 18.41 -3.79
CA ILE A 578 21.14 17.34 -2.97
C ILE A 578 19.63 17.48 -2.92
N ILE A 579 19.10 18.71 -2.71
CA ILE A 579 17.66 18.92 -2.65
C ILE A 579 17.03 18.61 -4.01
N LYS A 580 17.62 19.06 -5.12
CA LYS A 580 17.11 18.78 -6.48
C LYS A 580 17.08 17.29 -6.79
N ILE A 581 18.13 16.55 -6.43
CA ILE A 581 18.19 15.10 -6.63
C ILE A 581 17.17 14.40 -5.73
N SER A 582 17.17 14.70 -4.43
CA SER A 582 16.22 14.12 -3.47
C SER A 582 14.77 14.39 -3.89
N LEU A 583 14.48 15.57 -4.45
CA LEU A 583 13.16 15.93 -4.95
C LEU A 583 12.80 15.13 -6.20
N LYS A 584 13.75 14.90 -7.11
CA LYS A 584 13.56 14.01 -8.27
C LYS A 584 13.24 12.58 -7.82
N ASP A 585 13.94 12.06 -6.80
CA ASP A 585 13.71 10.72 -6.28
C ASP A 585 12.38 10.62 -5.52
N PHE A 586 12.07 11.62 -4.68
CA PHE A 586 10.77 11.72 -4.01
C PHE A 586 9.62 11.64 -5.01
N LYS A 587 9.78 12.32 -6.14
CA LYS A 587 8.81 12.36 -7.24
C LYS A 587 8.63 11.03 -7.98
N LEU A 588 9.60 10.12 -7.91
CA LEU A 588 9.51 8.77 -8.45
C LEU A 588 8.80 7.79 -7.50
N ASN A 589 8.58 8.16 -6.24
CA ASN A 589 7.80 7.34 -5.31
C ASN A 589 6.31 7.39 -5.63
N GLN A 590 5.61 6.33 -5.22
CA GLN A 590 4.18 6.19 -5.44
C GLN A 590 3.41 6.23 -4.12
N TYR A 591 2.30 6.96 -4.13
CA TYR A 591 1.25 6.84 -3.14
C TYR A 591 0.47 5.56 -3.40
N ILE A 592 0.47 4.62 -2.46
CA ILE A 592 -0.24 3.35 -2.59
C ILE A 592 -1.47 3.36 -1.69
N SER A 593 -2.64 3.15 -2.27
CA SER A 593 -3.88 2.92 -1.51
C SER A 593 -4.84 2.04 -2.30
N THR A 594 -5.43 1.06 -1.63
CA THR A 594 -6.43 0.16 -2.21
C THR A 594 -7.84 0.77 -2.20
N VAL A 595 -8.06 1.80 -1.38
CA VAL A 595 -9.32 2.54 -1.26
C VAL A 595 -9.10 4.04 -1.24
N VAL A 596 -10.09 4.80 -1.70
CA VAL A 596 -10.06 6.27 -1.62
C VAL A 596 -10.02 6.68 -0.15
N SER A 597 -9.00 7.45 0.23
CA SER A 597 -8.84 8.01 1.57
C SER A 597 -9.70 9.26 1.73
N SER A 598 -10.07 9.61 2.97
CA SER A 598 -10.70 10.92 3.22
C SER A 598 -9.71 12.06 2.96
N SER A 599 -10.23 13.26 2.67
CA SER A 599 -9.38 14.44 2.41
C SER A 599 -8.42 14.71 3.58
N ASP A 600 -8.91 14.65 4.82
CA ASP A 600 -8.10 14.86 6.02
C ASP A 600 -7.02 13.80 6.20
N LEU A 601 -7.37 12.51 5.96
CA LEU A 601 -6.43 11.41 6.08
C LEU A 601 -5.34 11.52 4.99
N PHE A 602 -5.75 11.77 3.75
CA PHE A 602 -4.84 11.99 2.63
C PHE A 602 -3.88 13.14 2.92
N LYS A 603 -4.39 14.29 3.39
CA LYS A 603 -3.56 15.44 3.75
C LYS A 603 -2.56 15.10 4.86
N SER A 604 -3.00 14.42 5.91
CA SER A 604 -2.12 14.00 7.01
C SER A 604 -1.02 13.04 6.55
N GLN A 605 -1.33 12.12 5.64
CA GLN A 605 -0.36 11.22 5.02
C GLN A 605 0.66 11.99 4.19
N ILE A 606 0.22 12.90 3.33
CA ILE A 606 1.11 13.74 2.51
C ILE A 606 2.01 14.61 3.39
N GLU A 607 1.50 15.24 4.44
CA GLU A 607 2.30 16.02 5.39
C GLU A 607 3.38 15.16 6.06
N THR A 608 3.04 13.91 6.41
CA THR A 608 3.99 12.94 6.99
C THR A 608 5.09 12.59 5.99
N PHE A 609 4.74 12.32 4.74
CA PHE A 609 5.72 12.03 3.68
C PHE A 609 6.61 13.23 3.38
N VAL A 610 6.07 14.44 3.33
CA VAL A 610 6.85 15.68 3.14
C VAL A 610 7.80 15.92 4.32
N LYS A 611 7.35 15.67 5.55
CA LYS A 611 8.20 15.77 6.74
C LYS A 611 9.34 14.75 6.70
N GLN A 612 9.05 13.51 6.28
CA GLN A 612 10.05 12.47 6.08
C GLN A 612 11.06 12.87 4.99
N PHE A 613 10.58 13.35 3.85
CA PHE A 613 11.41 13.88 2.76
C PHE A 613 12.36 14.98 3.26
N LYS A 614 11.87 15.96 4.01
CA LYS A 614 12.69 17.03 4.57
C LYS A 614 13.77 16.49 5.50
N SER A 615 13.40 15.59 6.41
CA SER A 615 14.32 14.98 7.37
C SER A 615 15.40 14.15 6.66
N THR A 616 15.02 13.31 5.69
CA THR A 616 15.96 12.48 4.93
C THR A 616 16.88 13.33 4.07
N THR A 617 16.38 14.40 3.44
CA THR A 617 17.21 15.30 2.62
C THR A 617 18.26 16.01 3.48
N ALA A 618 17.86 16.51 4.66
CA ALA A 618 18.81 17.11 5.60
C ALA A 618 19.83 16.09 6.13
N TYR A 619 19.39 14.87 6.42
CA TYR A 619 20.27 13.79 6.84
C TYR A 619 21.29 13.42 5.75
N ASN A 620 20.86 13.30 4.50
CA ASN A 620 21.75 13.05 3.36
C ASN A 620 22.82 14.16 3.24
N PHE A 621 22.46 15.42 3.47
CA PHE A 621 23.45 16.49 3.52
C PHE A 621 24.49 16.28 4.65
N LEU A 622 24.07 15.85 5.83
CA LEU A 622 25.00 15.54 6.93
C LEU A 622 25.90 14.33 6.64
N VAL A 623 25.37 13.31 5.96
CA VAL A 623 26.16 12.15 5.53
C VAL A 623 27.18 12.57 4.46
N LEU A 624 26.82 13.47 3.55
CA LEU A 624 27.80 14.07 2.63
C LEU A 624 28.95 14.73 3.41
N LEU A 625 28.63 15.52 4.44
CA LEU A 625 29.65 16.15 5.30
C LEU A 625 30.55 15.11 5.99
N SER A 626 29.98 14.01 6.51
CA SER A 626 30.77 12.97 7.16
C SER A 626 31.67 12.23 6.18
N LEU A 627 31.15 11.85 5.02
CA LEU A 627 31.93 11.17 3.97
C LEU A 627 33.05 12.07 3.40
N MET A 628 32.83 13.38 3.32
CA MET A 628 33.91 14.32 2.96
C MET A 628 35.02 14.31 3.99
N ARG A 629 34.67 14.34 5.28
CA ARG A 629 35.66 14.27 6.34
C ARG A 629 36.49 12.99 6.23
N ILE A 630 35.84 11.87 5.95
CA ILE A 630 36.53 10.58 5.69
C ILE A 630 37.50 10.72 4.52
N THR A 631 37.06 11.31 3.42
CA THR A 631 37.91 11.45 2.22
C THR A 631 39.09 12.40 2.48
N ASN A 632 38.88 13.47 3.25
CA ASN A 632 39.95 14.38 3.64
C ASN A 632 40.95 13.70 4.60
N MET A 633 40.47 12.98 5.60
CA MET A 633 41.31 12.16 6.50
C MET A 633 42.09 11.09 5.72
N ALA A 634 41.44 10.39 4.79
CA ALA A 634 42.05 9.40 3.93
C ALA A 634 43.21 9.98 3.13
N ASN A 635 43.08 11.22 2.65
CA ASN A 635 44.11 11.91 1.89
C ASN A 635 45.13 12.65 2.78
N GLY A 636 45.06 12.49 4.11
CA GLY A 636 45.96 13.13 5.06
C GLY A 636 45.77 14.66 5.20
N LEU A 637 44.63 15.18 4.75
CA LEU A 637 44.31 16.62 4.75
C LEU A 637 43.69 17.12 6.07
N ASP A 638 43.30 16.21 6.97
CA ASP A 638 42.79 16.53 8.30
C ASP A 638 43.78 16.00 9.35
N SER A 639 44.54 16.90 9.99
CA SER A 639 45.40 16.55 11.12
C SER A 639 44.57 16.48 12.39
N THR A 640 43.94 15.34 12.66
CA THR A 640 43.63 15.05 14.06
C THR A 640 44.94 14.86 14.81
N PRO A 641 45.13 15.51 15.97
CA PRO A 641 46.31 15.28 16.79
C PRO A 641 46.28 13.83 17.25
N ILE A 642 47.36 13.11 16.96
CA ILE A 642 47.66 11.80 17.57
C ILE A 642 47.74 11.96 19.09
#